data_AF-A0A7S6S3F8-F1
#
_entry.id   AF-A0A7S6S3F8-F1
#
_cell.length_a   1.000
_cell.length_b   1.000
_cell.length_c   1.000
_cell.angle_alpha   90.00
_cell.angle_beta   90.00
_cell.angle_gamma   90.00
#
_symmetry.space_group_name_H-M   'P 1'
#
loop_
_entity.id
_entity.type
_entity.pdbx_description
1 polymer ?
#
loop_
_entity_poly.entity_id
_entity_poly.type
_entity_poly.pdbx_seq_one_letter_code
_entity_poly.pdbx_strand_id
1 'polypeptide(L)'
;MNTTTLNRTPSSSRLARVFRSGMSLLAAALCLLLPVQRAAAQGGDGFIPSPFSSESFNKSITTLKPTYEQRLALEAAHEAYKTRFRQLRDSEAEMILRRMHEVQSNSMFRVPKKRDVEELLRMRRTLIGQIMAMEGELFDRMAEALHERQMGGLARIRRARERAIWSEGDMMSGMGGGDAPDLVNIVMSLQLTDEELGRIDPALVEYEISMNAAVKNLHDKALGMISSVVDVMSQMGLDEVDITDQDQMMEYGRRIQEAMQRFMKEVQDAAARVDAVGERGHLSLMQVMPASRVPEYEKAYLRRRYPDVFTDWTSPERMFEQARKIEGLDGGALAAIDAAEAAWRPQYEAASKKLMTISDKTRASQRASFDFDGSAWEAIWRDRQAAEQERNTINQRAEQALLAALGEERFQPLQSYRGVDADAAGHGPGAVLDEAGGGVMVGESPEAPGMGMSMMIRPDHLLPAPISDEEWAAYAARLDLSPDARVLTGEFLKEYRRQFDAVMADDFQRLVNEPRGKMWGEDALNEQAASQVIAGRRTVAQRLAALEEEFFGDVALVITDAQRARLPMIRRARECMIYDAREMAQRGYQEGAVNLMELLGSLRLTDAETRSIDAALLKYEEQLLPIVKSQHETMLAQEEAQIKGQPLMRKIQQDPEANMDAWAEWERLMEPLEERLQQLTRRRLELDKSSLPEFIAALPPDPAARLKELHDQRRYPRVFPDRGDARTSVESALQLPDLSPAQRTTLERIAAEHDAGHRALCQEMVALLDSLGESPDWEPQNARAIMEWQRNQERVEILQLDRAEFNETTRRRLRAVLGEPQAARVRGLGVGSQETASR
;
A
#
# COMPACT_ATOMS: atom_id res chain seq x y z
N MET A 1 -66.25 35.42 -10.47
CA MET A 1 -65.71 34.40 -11.40
C MET A 1 -64.43 34.96 -11.98
N ASN A 2 -63.27 34.45 -11.53
CA ASN A 2 -61.96 34.54 -12.19
C ASN A 2 -61.00 33.69 -11.34
N THR A 3 -60.71 32.48 -11.81
CA THR A 3 -59.69 31.58 -11.25
C THR A 3 -58.44 31.67 -12.11
N THR A 4 -57.42 32.33 -11.57
CA THR A 4 -56.07 32.40 -12.14
C THR A 4 -55.24 31.27 -11.55
N THR A 5 -54.97 30.23 -12.33
CA THR A 5 -54.02 29.16 -12.00
C THR A 5 -52.59 29.68 -12.13
N LEU A 6 -51.89 29.85 -11.00
CA LEU A 6 -50.46 30.14 -10.93
C LEU A 6 -49.67 28.86 -11.24
N ASN A 7 -49.04 28.82 -12.41
CA ASN A 7 -47.99 27.85 -12.73
C ASN A 7 -46.80 28.09 -11.79
N ARG A 8 -46.58 27.18 -10.84
CA ARG A 8 -45.32 27.10 -10.08
C ARG A 8 -44.24 26.55 -10.99
N THR A 9 -43.31 27.40 -11.39
CA THR A 9 -42.03 26.98 -11.98
C THR A 9 -41.27 26.10 -10.97
N PRO A 10 -40.71 24.96 -11.38
CA PRO A 10 -39.91 24.11 -10.50
C PRO A 10 -38.69 24.89 -9.97
N SER A 11 -38.35 24.67 -8.69
CA SER A 11 -37.25 25.40 -8.03
C SER A 11 -35.90 25.06 -8.67
N SER A 12 -35.07 26.09 -8.86
CA SER A 12 -33.70 25.98 -9.39
C SER A 12 -32.82 24.94 -8.68
N SER A 13 -33.14 24.58 -7.43
CA SER A 13 -32.45 23.56 -6.63
C SER A 13 -32.72 22.10 -7.03
N ARG A 14 -33.79 21.80 -7.79
CA ARG A 14 -33.96 20.45 -8.38
C ARG A 14 -33.20 20.32 -9.69
N LEU A 15 -33.11 21.40 -10.46
CA LEU A 15 -32.39 21.44 -11.74
C LEU A 15 -30.86 21.39 -11.53
N ALA A 16 -30.34 22.04 -10.48
CA ALA A 16 -28.92 21.97 -10.11
C ALA A 16 -28.47 20.56 -9.68
N ARG A 17 -29.30 19.84 -8.89
CA ARG A 17 -29.07 18.43 -8.50
C ARG A 17 -28.88 17.52 -9.71
N VAL A 18 -29.81 17.60 -10.66
CA VAL A 18 -29.80 16.71 -11.83
C VAL A 18 -28.64 17.06 -12.78
N PHE A 19 -28.27 18.34 -12.89
CA PHE A 19 -27.11 18.77 -13.68
C PHE A 19 -25.78 18.25 -13.11
N ARG A 20 -25.59 18.31 -11.79
CA ARG A 20 -24.41 17.72 -11.14
C ARG A 20 -24.40 16.22 -11.24
N SER A 21 -25.54 15.53 -11.05
CA SER A 21 -25.62 14.08 -11.25
C SER A 21 -25.28 13.68 -12.70
N GLY A 22 -25.75 14.44 -13.70
CA GLY A 22 -25.40 14.22 -15.11
C GLY A 22 -23.91 14.43 -15.41
N MET A 23 -23.31 15.49 -14.85
CA MET A 23 -21.87 15.76 -14.97
C MET A 23 -21.02 14.72 -14.22
N SER A 24 -21.43 14.27 -13.04
CA SER A 24 -20.79 13.19 -12.30
C SER A 24 -20.92 11.85 -13.02
N LEU A 25 -22.02 11.59 -13.74
CA LEU A 25 -22.18 10.41 -14.59
C LEU A 25 -21.30 10.47 -15.84
N LEU A 26 -21.22 11.62 -16.50
CA LEU A 26 -20.32 11.83 -17.64
C LEU A 26 -18.86 11.70 -17.19
N ALA A 27 -18.49 12.32 -16.07
CA ALA A 27 -17.18 12.21 -15.44
C ALA A 27 -16.90 10.77 -15.00
N ALA A 28 -17.87 10.05 -14.42
CA ALA A 28 -17.71 8.64 -14.06
C ALA A 28 -17.53 7.76 -15.31
N ALA A 29 -18.27 8.00 -16.38
CA ALA A 29 -18.09 7.31 -17.66
C ALA A 29 -16.74 7.62 -18.33
N LEU A 30 -16.23 8.85 -18.17
CA LEU A 30 -14.87 9.24 -18.57
C LEU A 30 -13.82 8.64 -17.64
N CYS A 31 -14.09 8.51 -16.35
CA CYS A 31 -13.22 7.83 -15.38
C CYS A 31 -13.14 6.33 -15.63
N LEU A 32 -14.15 5.69 -16.23
CA LEU A 32 -14.05 4.30 -16.72
C LEU A 32 -13.02 4.13 -17.85
N LEU A 33 -12.62 5.23 -18.51
CA LEU A 33 -11.51 5.26 -19.47
C LEU A 33 -10.18 5.64 -18.83
N LEU A 34 -10.17 6.07 -17.56
CA LEU A 34 -8.95 6.33 -16.81
C LEU A 34 -8.47 4.99 -16.21
N PRO A 35 -7.21 4.58 -16.42
CA PRO A 35 -6.70 3.37 -15.81
C PRO A 35 -6.81 3.50 -14.28
N VAL A 36 -7.50 2.54 -13.65
CA VAL A 36 -7.46 2.40 -12.20
C VAL A 36 -6.02 2.04 -11.84
N GLN A 37 -5.30 2.95 -11.18
CA GLN A 37 -3.92 2.72 -10.75
C GLN A 37 -3.89 1.49 -9.83
N ARG A 38 -3.54 0.33 -10.38
CA ARG A 38 -3.19 -0.85 -9.59
C ARG A 38 -1.78 -0.67 -9.03
N ALA A 39 -1.50 -1.31 -7.90
CA ALA A 39 -0.22 -1.20 -7.21
C ALA A 39 0.96 -1.49 -8.17
N ALA A 40 1.91 -0.55 -8.17
CA ALA A 40 3.06 -0.34 -9.06
C ALA A 40 3.99 -1.52 -9.38
N ALA A 41 3.73 -2.74 -8.88
CA ALA A 41 4.67 -3.87 -8.97
C ALA A 41 4.46 -4.78 -10.21
N GLN A 42 3.43 -4.57 -11.02
CA GLN A 42 3.11 -5.45 -12.16
C GLN A 42 3.34 -4.83 -13.54
N GLY A 43 3.89 -3.60 -13.64
CA GLY A 43 4.47 -3.07 -14.87
C GLY A 43 3.51 -2.85 -16.05
N GLY A 44 2.21 -2.72 -15.76
CA GLY A 44 1.18 -2.31 -16.70
C GLY A 44 0.02 -1.66 -15.94
N ASP A 45 -0.52 -0.58 -16.50
CA ASP A 45 -1.70 0.17 -16.07
C ASP A 45 -3.03 -0.63 -16.11
N GLY A 46 -2.95 -1.96 -16.22
CA GLY A 46 -4.10 -2.85 -16.47
C GLY A 46 -4.63 -2.79 -17.91
N PHE A 47 -4.11 -1.92 -18.77
CA PHE A 47 -4.53 -1.84 -20.17
C PHE A 47 -3.79 -2.87 -21.03
N ILE A 48 -2.47 -3.00 -20.80
CA ILE A 48 -1.59 -3.97 -21.47
C ILE A 48 -1.24 -5.10 -20.49
N PRO A 49 -1.44 -6.37 -20.86
CA PRO A 49 -1.01 -7.50 -20.04
C PRO A 49 0.49 -7.44 -19.72
N SER A 50 0.86 -7.73 -18.49
CA SER A 50 2.26 -7.77 -18.06
C SER A 50 3.01 -8.91 -18.74
N PRO A 51 4.35 -8.87 -18.90
CA PRO A 51 5.08 -10.04 -19.38
C PRO A 51 5.01 -11.20 -18.38
N PHE A 52 5.25 -12.43 -18.85
CA PHE A 52 5.51 -13.55 -17.95
C PHE A 52 6.84 -13.30 -17.22
N SER A 53 6.82 -12.74 -16.02
CA SER A 53 8.03 -12.33 -15.28
C SER A 53 8.92 -13.53 -14.93
N SER A 54 10.23 -13.32 -14.72
CA SER A 54 11.14 -14.41 -14.33
C SER A 54 10.75 -15.08 -13.01
N GLU A 55 10.25 -14.31 -12.05
CA GLU A 55 9.76 -14.85 -10.79
C GLU A 55 8.54 -15.77 -11.01
N SER A 56 7.53 -15.28 -11.73
CA SER A 56 6.33 -16.07 -12.04
C SER A 56 6.66 -17.30 -12.88
N PHE A 57 7.59 -17.15 -13.83
CA PHE A 57 8.09 -18.24 -14.66
C PHE A 57 8.78 -19.29 -13.83
N ASN A 58 9.75 -18.91 -12.99
CA ASN A 58 10.51 -19.82 -12.12
C ASN A 58 9.61 -20.56 -11.13
N LYS A 59 8.65 -19.84 -10.52
CA LYS A 59 7.63 -20.44 -9.65
C LYS A 59 6.81 -21.48 -10.40
N SER A 60 6.37 -21.16 -11.62
CA SER A 60 5.57 -22.05 -12.45
C SER A 60 6.36 -23.29 -12.87
N ILE A 61 7.56 -23.13 -13.43
CA ILE A 61 8.35 -24.27 -13.94
C ILE A 61 8.86 -25.19 -12.84
N THR A 62 8.96 -24.73 -11.59
CA THR A 62 9.36 -25.57 -10.46
C THR A 62 8.34 -26.71 -10.23
N THR A 63 7.06 -26.49 -10.55
CA THR A 63 6.02 -27.53 -10.50
C THR A 63 6.26 -28.68 -11.50
N LEU A 64 7.03 -28.42 -12.57
CA LEU A 64 7.39 -29.43 -13.58
C LEU A 64 8.53 -30.35 -13.11
N LYS A 65 9.16 -30.05 -11.96
CA LYS A 65 10.34 -30.75 -11.44
C LYS A 65 11.41 -30.97 -12.54
N PRO A 66 11.82 -29.92 -13.29
CA PRO A 66 12.74 -30.08 -14.41
C PRO A 66 14.12 -30.54 -13.93
N THR A 67 14.81 -31.34 -14.72
CA THR A 67 16.24 -31.58 -14.51
C THR A 67 17.03 -30.27 -14.65
N TYR A 68 18.29 -30.26 -14.20
CA TYR A 68 19.14 -29.09 -14.36
C TYR A 68 19.26 -28.63 -15.84
N GLU A 69 19.51 -29.57 -16.76
CA GLU A 69 19.60 -29.28 -18.19
C GLU A 69 18.28 -28.74 -18.77
N GLN A 70 17.15 -29.35 -18.38
CA GLN A 70 15.84 -28.85 -18.77
C GLN A 70 15.61 -27.44 -18.26
N ARG A 71 15.93 -27.16 -16.99
CA ARG A 71 15.79 -25.83 -16.40
C ARG A 71 16.59 -24.79 -17.18
N LEU A 72 17.84 -25.08 -17.54
CA LEU A 72 18.64 -24.18 -18.37
C LEU A 72 17.99 -23.91 -19.73
N ALA A 73 17.45 -24.93 -20.39
CA ALA A 73 16.76 -24.78 -21.67
C ALA A 73 15.47 -23.94 -21.53
N LEU A 74 14.68 -24.16 -20.47
CA LEU A 74 13.49 -23.38 -20.16
C LEU A 74 13.83 -21.91 -19.90
N GLU A 75 14.85 -21.63 -19.09
CA GLU A 75 15.33 -20.27 -18.80
C GLU A 75 15.84 -19.57 -20.07
N ALA A 76 16.52 -20.29 -20.96
CA ALA A 76 16.97 -19.75 -22.25
C ALA A 76 15.80 -19.41 -23.18
N ALA A 77 14.76 -20.26 -23.25
CA ALA A 77 13.55 -19.98 -24.00
C ALA A 77 12.82 -18.74 -23.46
N HIS A 78 12.77 -18.59 -22.13
CA HIS A 78 12.18 -17.44 -21.46
C HIS A 78 12.93 -16.14 -21.69
N GLU A 79 14.27 -16.16 -21.70
CA GLU A 79 15.07 -14.98 -22.10
C GLU A 79 14.73 -14.50 -23.51
N ALA A 80 14.66 -15.43 -24.47
CA ALA A 80 14.30 -15.09 -25.84
C ALA A 80 12.90 -14.48 -25.94
N TYR A 81 11.95 -14.99 -25.16
CA TYR A 81 10.61 -14.41 -25.01
C TYR A 81 10.68 -12.97 -24.47
N LYS A 82 11.39 -12.73 -23.37
CA LYS A 82 11.50 -11.39 -22.76
C LYS A 82 12.13 -10.37 -23.69
N THR A 83 13.18 -10.75 -24.43
CA THR A 83 13.78 -9.86 -25.44
C THR A 83 12.76 -9.41 -26.47
N ARG A 84 11.94 -10.34 -26.99
CA ARG A 84 10.88 -10.00 -27.96
C ARG A 84 9.75 -9.20 -27.32
N PHE A 85 9.36 -9.53 -26.09
CA PHE A 85 8.34 -8.79 -25.37
C PHE A 85 8.76 -7.33 -25.13
N ARG A 86 10.02 -7.09 -24.72
CA ARG A 86 10.57 -5.72 -24.60
C ARG A 86 10.50 -4.97 -25.92
N GLN A 87 10.87 -5.60 -27.03
CA GLN A 87 10.75 -4.98 -28.36
C GLN A 87 9.31 -4.63 -28.72
N LEU A 88 8.35 -5.52 -28.42
CA LEU A 88 6.92 -5.25 -28.63
C LEU A 88 6.42 -4.10 -27.74
N ARG A 89 6.87 -4.07 -26.48
CA ARG A 89 6.54 -3.02 -25.51
C ARG A 89 7.04 -1.65 -25.97
N ASP A 90 8.32 -1.58 -26.31
CA ASP A 90 9.03 -0.35 -26.70
C ASP A 90 8.63 0.13 -28.12
N SER A 91 7.73 -0.58 -28.80
CA SER A 91 7.20 -0.19 -30.11
C SER A 91 5.67 -0.06 -30.09
N GLU A 92 4.94 -1.16 -30.23
CA GLU A 92 3.48 -1.17 -30.38
C GLU A 92 2.76 -0.79 -29.09
N ALA A 93 3.25 -1.25 -27.93
CA ALA A 93 2.61 -0.94 -26.66
C ALA A 93 2.76 0.54 -26.30
N GLU A 94 3.95 1.13 -26.49
CA GLU A 94 4.16 2.56 -26.32
C GLU A 94 3.30 3.39 -27.30
N MET A 95 3.10 2.90 -28.53
CA MET A 95 2.19 3.55 -29.48
C MET A 95 0.73 3.52 -29.00
N ILE A 96 0.29 2.38 -28.44
CA ILE A 96 -1.05 2.23 -27.87
C ILE A 96 -1.23 3.15 -26.66
N LEU A 97 -0.27 3.21 -25.74
CA LEU A 97 -0.32 4.12 -24.59
C LEU A 97 -0.36 5.58 -25.03
N ARG A 98 0.48 5.98 -26.01
CA ARG A 98 0.42 7.31 -26.61
C ARG A 98 -0.95 7.61 -27.23
N ARG A 99 -1.54 6.64 -27.94
CA ARG A 99 -2.85 6.81 -28.58
C ARG A 99 -3.98 6.89 -27.55
N MET A 100 -3.97 6.02 -26.54
CA MET A 100 -4.91 6.07 -25.41
C MET A 100 -4.87 7.43 -24.74
N HIS A 101 -3.66 7.93 -24.55
CA HIS A 101 -3.43 9.22 -23.96
C HIS A 101 -3.92 10.39 -24.82
N GLU A 102 -3.70 10.36 -26.14
CA GLU A 102 -4.29 11.34 -27.06
C GLU A 102 -5.82 11.32 -27.00
N VAL A 103 -6.41 10.13 -26.90
CA VAL A 103 -7.86 9.97 -26.74
C VAL A 103 -8.30 10.60 -25.42
N GLN A 104 -7.63 10.31 -24.30
CA GLN A 104 -7.94 10.89 -22.99
C GLN A 104 -7.74 12.41 -22.96
N SER A 105 -6.63 12.92 -23.49
CA SER A 105 -6.29 14.35 -23.49
C SER A 105 -7.31 15.17 -24.29
N ASN A 106 -7.69 14.67 -25.47
CA ASN A 106 -8.70 15.31 -26.31
C ASN A 106 -10.10 15.20 -25.72
N SER A 107 -10.32 14.25 -24.82
CA SER A 107 -11.62 13.96 -24.21
C SER A 107 -11.82 14.59 -22.84
N MET A 108 -10.82 15.30 -22.30
CA MET A 108 -10.93 15.96 -21.00
C MET A 108 -12.11 16.97 -20.94
N PHE A 109 -12.50 17.53 -22.09
CA PHE A 109 -13.66 18.45 -22.22
C PHE A 109 -14.66 18.03 -23.30
N ARG A 110 -14.45 16.88 -23.94
CA ARG A 110 -15.25 16.43 -25.08
C ARG A 110 -15.43 14.93 -25.01
N VAL A 111 -16.52 14.44 -25.59
CA VAL A 111 -16.69 13.00 -25.74
C VAL A 111 -15.63 12.48 -26.73
N PRO A 112 -14.90 11.39 -26.40
CA PRO A 112 -14.00 10.78 -27.35
C PRO A 112 -14.76 10.39 -28.63
N LYS A 113 -14.17 10.66 -29.79
CA LYS A 113 -14.81 10.24 -31.05
C LYS A 113 -14.85 8.73 -31.12
N LYS A 114 -16.00 8.19 -31.56
CA LYS A 114 -16.20 6.75 -31.77
C LYS A 114 -15.05 6.08 -32.50
N ARG A 115 -14.62 6.67 -33.62
CA ARG A 115 -13.53 6.15 -34.44
C ARG A 115 -12.22 5.99 -33.66
N ASP A 116 -11.89 6.95 -32.80
CA ASP A 116 -10.63 6.94 -32.04
C ASP A 116 -10.65 5.83 -30.98
N VAL A 117 -11.80 5.63 -30.31
CA VAL A 117 -11.99 4.55 -29.33
C VAL A 117 -12.00 3.17 -30.00
N GLU A 118 -12.70 3.01 -31.13
CA GLU A 118 -12.70 1.75 -31.89
C GLU A 118 -11.30 1.39 -32.41
N GLU A 119 -10.54 2.38 -32.86
CA GLU A 119 -9.13 2.21 -33.23
C GLU A 119 -8.29 1.74 -32.05
N LEU A 120 -8.41 2.40 -30.90
CA LEU A 120 -7.68 2.02 -29.69
C LEU A 120 -8.01 0.58 -29.25
N LEU A 121 -9.30 0.22 -29.20
CA LEU A 121 -9.74 -1.14 -28.85
C LEU A 121 -9.23 -2.19 -29.86
N ARG A 122 -9.16 -1.85 -31.14
CA ARG A 122 -8.60 -2.72 -32.19
C ARG A 122 -7.08 -2.89 -32.04
N MET A 123 -6.34 -1.81 -31.78
CA MET A 123 -4.90 -1.88 -31.54
C MET A 123 -4.63 -2.77 -30.31
N ARG A 124 -5.39 -2.57 -29.23
CA ARG A 124 -5.31 -3.40 -28.02
C ARG A 124 -5.55 -4.89 -28.29
N ARG A 125 -6.62 -5.26 -29.02
CA ARG A 125 -6.88 -6.67 -29.38
C ARG A 125 -5.74 -7.26 -30.21
N THR A 126 -5.16 -6.47 -31.10
CA THR A 126 -4.02 -6.89 -31.93
C THR A 126 -2.81 -7.17 -31.05
N LEU A 127 -2.48 -6.26 -30.14
CA LEU A 127 -1.38 -6.41 -29.18
C LEU A 127 -1.55 -7.67 -28.31
N ILE A 128 -2.74 -7.89 -27.74
CA ILE A 128 -3.02 -9.09 -26.95
C ILE A 128 -2.82 -10.36 -27.80
N GLY A 129 -3.27 -10.35 -29.07
CA GLY A 129 -3.04 -11.45 -29.99
C GLY A 129 -1.57 -11.74 -30.25
N GLN A 130 -0.73 -10.71 -30.40
CA GLN A 130 0.72 -10.86 -30.56
C GLN A 130 1.38 -11.38 -29.28
N ILE A 131 0.98 -10.88 -28.09
CA ILE A 131 1.46 -11.39 -26.80
C ILE A 131 1.15 -12.89 -26.68
N MET A 132 -0.08 -13.29 -26.96
CA MET A 132 -0.48 -14.70 -26.94
C MET A 132 0.28 -15.56 -27.94
N ALA A 133 0.57 -15.04 -29.14
CA ALA A 133 1.39 -15.75 -30.12
C ALA A 133 2.84 -15.95 -29.61
N MET A 134 3.45 -14.91 -29.03
CA MET A 134 4.80 -15.00 -28.45
C MET A 134 4.86 -15.98 -27.27
N GLU A 135 3.85 -15.97 -26.40
CA GLU A 135 3.78 -16.95 -25.31
C GLU A 135 3.51 -18.37 -25.82
N GLY A 136 2.70 -18.52 -26.88
CA GLY A 136 2.54 -19.80 -27.59
C GLY A 136 3.89 -20.36 -28.06
N GLU A 137 4.70 -19.53 -28.74
CA GLU A 137 6.05 -19.92 -29.16
C GLU A 137 6.98 -20.24 -27.98
N LEU A 138 6.87 -19.52 -26.86
CA LEU A 138 7.59 -19.83 -25.63
C LEU A 138 7.24 -21.24 -25.14
N PHE A 139 5.95 -21.56 -25.00
CA PHE A 139 5.50 -22.86 -24.53
C PHE A 139 5.85 -24.00 -25.49
N ASP A 140 5.86 -23.75 -26.80
CA ASP A 140 6.29 -24.74 -27.79
C ASP A 140 7.78 -25.07 -27.62
N ARG A 141 8.65 -24.07 -27.42
CA ARG A 141 10.08 -24.29 -27.11
C ARG A 141 10.30 -25.00 -25.78
N MET A 142 9.47 -24.70 -24.77
CA MET A 142 9.53 -25.42 -23.50
C MET A 142 9.18 -26.90 -23.68
N ALA A 143 8.18 -27.21 -24.51
CA ALA A 143 7.77 -28.58 -24.81
C ALA A 143 8.91 -29.40 -25.46
N GLU A 144 9.73 -28.78 -26.31
CA GLU A 144 10.90 -29.44 -26.93
C GLU A 144 11.94 -29.91 -25.90
N ALA A 145 12.07 -29.22 -24.76
CA ALA A 145 13.01 -29.55 -23.70
C ALA A 145 12.44 -30.54 -22.66
N LEU A 146 11.11 -30.71 -22.61
CA LEU A 146 10.44 -31.44 -21.55
C LEU A 146 10.14 -32.90 -21.95
N HIS A 147 10.06 -33.77 -20.95
CA HIS A 147 9.62 -35.15 -21.15
C HIS A 147 8.09 -35.23 -21.22
N GLU A 148 7.55 -36.29 -21.83
CA GLU A 148 6.10 -36.52 -21.98
C GLU A 148 5.34 -36.42 -20.64
N ARG A 149 5.92 -36.94 -19.56
CA ARG A 149 5.35 -36.87 -18.19
C ARG A 149 5.16 -35.44 -17.66
N GLN A 150 5.88 -34.45 -18.20
CA GLN A 150 5.82 -33.05 -17.77
C GLN A 150 4.82 -32.23 -18.60
N MET A 151 4.32 -32.79 -19.71
CA MET A 151 3.45 -32.07 -20.65
C MET A 151 2.10 -31.65 -20.05
N GLY A 152 1.54 -32.47 -19.15
CA GLY A 152 0.32 -32.11 -18.41
C GLY A 152 0.52 -30.87 -17.53
N GLY A 153 1.64 -30.80 -16.82
CA GLY A 153 2.02 -29.63 -16.03
C GLY A 153 2.27 -28.39 -16.91
N LEU A 154 2.93 -28.56 -18.06
CA LEU A 154 3.18 -27.46 -18.99
C LEU A 154 1.86 -26.88 -19.54
N ALA A 155 0.92 -27.73 -19.93
CA ALA A 155 -0.39 -27.31 -20.41
C ALA A 155 -1.17 -26.52 -19.34
N ARG A 156 -1.03 -26.91 -18.07
CA ARG A 156 -1.61 -26.22 -16.92
C ARG A 156 -1.00 -24.82 -16.71
N ILE A 157 0.33 -24.70 -16.77
CA ILE A 157 1.03 -23.40 -16.69
C ILE A 157 0.56 -22.48 -17.82
N ARG A 158 0.50 -23.01 -19.05
CA ARG A 158 -0.01 -22.27 -20.22
C ARG A 158 -1.43 -21.76 -19.99
N ARG A 159 -2.35 -22.60 -19.54
CA ARG A 159 -3.74 -22.19 -19.25
C ARG A 159 -3.82 -21.16 -18.13
N ALA A 160 -3.03 -21.30 -17.07
CA ALA A 160 -2.97 -20.32 -15.99
C ALA A 160 -2.48 -18.96 -16.50
N ARG A 161 -1.46 -18.96 -17.36
CA ARG A 161 -0.94 -17.73 -17.97
C ARG A 161 -1.93 -17.08 -18.95
N GLU A 162 -2.61 -17.88 -19.75
CA GLU A 162 -3.69 -17.38 -20.62
C GLU A 162 -4.81 -16.69 -19.80
N ARG A 163 -5.19 -17.23 -18.62
CA ARG A 163 -6.13 -16.52 -17.72
C ARG A 163 -5.56 -15.21 -17.22
N ALA A 164 -4.31 -15.22 -16.78
CA ALA A 164 -3.66 -14.02 -16.25
C ALA A 164 -3.68 -12.89 -17.29
N ILE A 165 -3.40 -13.17 -18.56
CA ILE A 165 -3.49 -12.18 -19.65
C ILE A 165 -4.89 -11.56 -19.75
N TRP A 166 -5.94 -12.38 -19.72
CA TRP A 166 -7.31 -11.89 -19.85
C TRP A 166 -7.77 -11.11 -18.61
N SER A 167 -7.32 -11.50 -17.42
CA SER A 167 -7.67 -10.85 -16.14
C SER A 167 -6.86 -9.58 -15.87
N GLU A 168 -5.56 -9.57 -16.17
CA GLU A 168 -4.66 -8.41 -16.02
C GLU A 168 -5.10 -7.27 -16.94
N GLY A 169 -5.55 -7.62 -18.14
CA GLY A 169 -6.09 -6.67 -19.12
C GLY A 169 -7.52 -6.20 -18.85
N ASP A 170 -8.20 -6.67 -17.82
CA ASP A 170 -9.58 -6.24 -17.57
C ASP A 170 -9.61 -5.04 -16.62
N MET A 171 -9.79 -3.84 -17.20
CA MET A 171 -9.99 -2.59 -16.45
C MET A 171 -11.17 -2.70 -15.46
N MET A 172 -12.13 -3.58 -15.73
CA MET A 172 -13.34 -3.77 -14.93
C MET A 172 -13.23 -4.92 -13.91
N SER A 173 -12.10 -5.60 -13.83
CA SER A 173 -11.92 -6.75 -12.92
C SER A 173 -12.15 -6.37 -11.44
N GLY A 174 -11.90 -5.10 -11.07
CA GLY A 174 -12.22 -4.57 -9.73
C GLY A 174 -13.68 -4.18 -9.51
N MET A 175 -14.44 -3.90 -10.58
CA MET A 175 -15.85 -3.44 -10.48
C MET A 175 -16.86 -4.58 -10.71
N GLY A 176 -16.49 -5.61 -11.47
CA GLY A 176 -17.38 -6.73 -11.82
C GLY A 176 -17.46 -7.86 -10.79
N GLY A 177 -16.59 -7.87 -9.78
CA GLY A 177 -16.58 -8.87 -8.71
C GLY A 177 -16.27 -10.30 -9.18
N GLY A 178 -15.40 -10.46 -10.19
CA GLY A 178 -15.02 -11.77 -10.76
C GLY A 178 -13.86 -12.47 -10.04
N ASP A 179 -13.69 -12.26 -8.73
CA ASP A 179 -12.55 -12.78 -7.97
C ASP A 179 -12.81 -14.23 -7.50
N ALA A 180 -12.90 -15.14 -8.46
CA ALA A 180 -12.92 -16.57 -8.16
C ALA A 180 -11.50 -17.02 -7.78
N PRO A 181 -11.29 -17.66 -6.62
CA PRO A 181 -9.98 -18.18 -6.24
C PRO A 181 -9.43 -19.12 -7.31
N ASP A 182 -8.14 -18.98 -7.63
CA ASP A 182 -7.47 -19.94 -8.51
C ASP A 182 -7.32 -21.29 -7.77
N LEU A 183 -8.20 -22.23 -8.09
CA LEU A 183 -8.24 -23.55 -7.48
C LEU A 183 -6.98 -24.36 -7.76
N VAL A 184 -6.29 -24.10 -8.88
CA VAL A 184 -5.04 -24.76 -9.22
C VAL A 184 -3.98 -24.37 -8.21
N ASN A 185 -3.84 -23.08 -7.93
CA ASN A 185 -2.91 -22.58 -6.94
C ASN A 185 -3.23 -23.08 -5.52
N ILE A 186 -4.49 -23.36 -5.20
CA ILE A 186 -4.85 -23.97 -3.90
C ILE A 186 -4.36 -25.41 -3.88
N VAL A 187 -4.72 -26.22 -4.88
CA VAL A 187 -4.35 -27.63 -4.93
C VAL A 187 -2.84 -27.82 -4.93
N MET A 188 -2.10 -27.03 -5.71
CA MET A 188 -0.64 -27.14 -5.79
C MET A 188 0.05 -26.82 -4.45
N SER A 189 -0.59 -26.00 -3.59
CA SER A 189 -0.06 -25.68 -2.26
C SER A 189 -0.24 -26.79 -1.22
N LEU A 190 -1.10 -27.78 -1.49
CA LEU A 190 -1.37 -28.91 -0.57
C LEU A 190 -0.29 -30.02 -0.62
N GLN A 191 0.69 -29.88 -1.51
CA GLN A 191 1.78 -30.86 -1.70
C GLN A 191 1.28 -32.31 -1.85
N LEU A 192 0.27 -32.50 -2.71
CA LEU A 192 -0.31 -33.80 -2.98
C LEU A 192 0.70 -34.76 -3.59
N THR A 193 0.55 -36.05 -3.29
CA THR A 193 1.32 -37.11 -3.98
C THR A 193 0.93 -37.18 -5.46
N ASP A 194 1.81 -37.71 -6.30
CA ASP A 194 1.53 -37.85 -7.75
C ASP A 194 0.26 -38.70 -8.01
N GLU A 195 -0.04 -39.67 -7.14
CA GLU A 195 -1.26 -40.49 -7.20
C GLU A 195 -2.52 -39.68 -6.85
N GLU A 196 -2.49 -38.93 -5.74
CA GLU A 196 -3.60 -38.06 -5.35
C GLU A 196 -3.85 -36.99 -6.42
N LEU A 197 -2.78 -36.40 -6.96
CA LEU A 197 -2.87 -35.42 -8.03
C LEU A 197 -3.47 -36.04 -9.30
N GLY A 198 -3.05 -37.25 -9.68
CA GLY A 198 -3.60 -37.96 -10.83
C GLY A 198 -5.11 -38.23 -10.73
N ARG A 199 -5.65 -38.43 -9.52
CA ARG A 199 -7.10 -38.60 -9.31
C ARG A 199 -7.90 -37.32 -9.52
N ILE A 200 -7.35 -36.18 -9.12
CA ILE A 200 -8.03 -34.88 -9.22
C ILE A 200 -7.74 -34.13 -10.53
N ASP A 201 -6.69 -34.52 -11.26
CA ASP A 201 -6.24 -33.85 -12.48
C ASP A 201 -7.36 -33.68 -13.52
N PRO A 202 -8.22 -34.69 -13.82
CA PRO A 202 -9.31 -34.50 -14.77
C PRO A 202 -10.29 -33.37 -14.38
N ALA A 203 -10.67 -33.30 -13.09
CA ALA A 203 -11.55 -32.26 -12.58
C ALA A 203 -10.89 -30.87 -12.63
N LEU A 204 -9.58 -30.80 -12.37
CA LEU A 204 -8.82 -29.56 -12.52
C LEU A 204 -8.72 -29.10 -13.97
N VAL A 205 -8.46 -30.02 -14.91
CA VAL A 205 -8.38 -29.69 -16.34
C VAL A 205 -9.72 -29.15 -16.86
N GLU A 206 -10.83 -29.78 -16.47
CA GLU A 206 -12.18 -29.31 -16.83
C GLU A 206 -12.47 -27.91 -16.26
N TYR A 207 -12.12 -27.69 -14.99
CA TYR A 207 -12.21 -26.39 -14.35
C TYR A 207 -11.38 -25.33 -15.09
N GLU A 208 -10.12 -25.62 -15.41
CA GLU A 208 -9.22 -24.68 -16.09
C GLU A 208 -9.77 -24.27 -17.46
N ILE A 209 -10.22 -25.23 -18.27
CA ILE A 209 -10.81 -24.95 -19.59
C ILE A 209 -12.05 -24.05 -19.45
N SER A 210 -12.94 -24.40 -18.51
CA SER A 210 -14.16 -23.65 -18.26
C SER A 210 -13.88 -22.24 -17.75
N MET A 211 -12.87 -22.10 -16.87
CA MET A 211 -12.48 -20.83 -16.28
C MET A 211 -11.82 -19.93 -17.32
N ASN A 212 -10.90 -20.44 -18.14
CA ASN A 212 -10.31 -19.68 -19.25
C ASN A 212 -11.39 -19.12 -20.19
N ALA A 213 -12.38 -19.94 -20.55
CA ALA A 213 -13.49 -19.52 -21.40
C ALA A 213 -14.37 -18.45 -20.72
N ALA A 214 -14.66 -18.59 -19.42
CA ALA A 214 -15.46 -17.63 -18.66
C ALA A 214 -14.76 -16.27 -18.50
N VAL A 215 -13.47 -16.28 -18.12
CA VAL A 215 -12.65 -15.07 -17.96
C VAL A 215 -12.50 -14.34 -19.31
N LYS A 216 -12.22 -15.07 -20.39
CA LYS A 216 -12.17 -14.46 -21.74
C LYS A 216 -13.51 -13.83 -22.12
N ASN A 217 -14.62 -14.51 -21.86
CA ASN A 217 -15.95 -13.95 -22.13
C ASN A 217 -16.22 -12.68 -21.30
N LEU A 218 -15.81 -12.65 -20.03
CA LEU A 218 -15.89 -11.44 -19.20
C LEU A 218 -15.09 -10.29 -19.81
N HIS A 219 -13.84 -10.55 -20.20
CA HIS A 219 -12.98 -9.56 -20.87
C HIS A 219 -13.61 -9.01 -22.15
N ASP A 220 -14.12 -9.89 -23.02
CA ASP A 220 -14.78 -9.49 -24.27
C ASP A 220 -16.02 -8.62 -24.01
N LYS A 221 -16.81 -8.95 -22.97
CA LYS A 221 -17.97 -8.15 -22.55
C LYS A 221 -17.57 -6.79 -21.96
N ALA A 222 -16.52 -6.73 -21.16
CA ALA A 222 -15.99 -5.47 -20.62
C ALA A 222 -15.52 -4.53 -21.74
N LEU A 223 -14.80 -5.04 -22.75
CA LEU A 223 -14.43 -4.23 -23.91
C LEU A 223 -15.61 -3.84 -24.79
N GLY A 224 -16.59 -4.74 -24.94
CA GLY A 224 -17.82 -4.47 -25.68
C GLY A 224 -18.62 -3.33 -25.06
N MET A 225 -18.62 -3.22 -23.73
CA MET A 225 -19.28 -2.13 -23.01
C MET A 225 -18.71 -0.76 -23.41
N ILE A 226 -17.38 -0.60 -23.43
CA ILE A 226 -16.73 0.68 -23.80
C ILE A 226 -17.18 1.13 -25.20
N SER A 227 -17.10 0.22 -26.18
CA SER A 227 -17.55 0.50 -27.55
C SER A 227 -19.03 0.90 -27.59
N SER A 228 -19.87 0.23 -26.79
CA SER A 228 -21.32 0.44 -26.83
C SER A 228 -21.75 1.73 -26.13
N VAL A 229 -21.07 2.14 -25.06
CA VAL A 229 -21.29 3.46 -24.43
C VAL A 229 -20.95 4.57 -25.43
N VAL A 230 -19.82 4.46 -26.11
CA VAL A 230 -19.39 5.43 -27.13
C VAL A 230 -20.34 5.47 -28.33
N ASP A 231 -20.90 4.32 -28.73
CA ASP A 231 -21.95 4.26 -29.76
C ASP A 231 -23.18 5.04 -29.37
N VAL A 232 -23.65 4.91 -28.13
CA VAL A 232 -24.80 5.65 -27.62
C VAL A 232 -24.50 7.14 -27.58
N MET A 233 -23.30 7.54 -27.15
CA MET A 233 -22.90 8.95 -27.15
C MET A 233 -22.85 9.52 -28.57
N SER A 234 -22.30 8.79 -29.53
CA SER A 234 -22.23 9.20 -30.94
C SER A 234 -23.62 9.29 -31.60
N GLN A 235 -24.52 8.33 -31.33
CA GLN A 235 -25.91 8.38 -31.84
C GLN A 235 -26.69 9.59 -31.33
N MET A 236 -26.27 10.15 -30.21
CA MET A 236 -26.85 11.35 -29.62
C MET A 236 -26.20 12.65 -30.10
N GLY A 237 -25.19 12.58 -30.97
CA GLY A 237 -24.46 13.76 -31.48
C GLY A 237 -23.54 14.42 -30.44
N LEU A 238 -23.25 13.74 -29.33
CA LEU A 238 -22.42 14.31 -28.25
C LEU A 238 -20.96 14.54 -28.64
N ASP A 239 -20.52 14.02 -29.78
CA ASP A 239 -19.20 14.31 -30.35
C ASP A 239 -19.09 15.73 -30.93
N GLU A 240 -20.23 16.41 -31.14
CA GLU A 240 -20.31 17.76 -31.73
C GLU A 240 -21.01 18.80 -30.84
N VAL A 241 -21.69 18.39 -29.76
CA VAL A 241 -22.52 19.27 -28.92
C VAL A 241 -21.68 20.05 -27.90
N ASP A 242 -21.92 21.37 -27.86
CA ASP A 242 -21.46 22.24 -26.78
C ASP A 242 -22.30 21.97 -25.51
N ILE A 243 -21.66 21.60 -24.41
CA ILE A 243 -22.25 21.01 -23.19
C ILE A 243 -23.10 22.03 -22.38
N THR A 244 -23.47 23.17 -22.97
CA THR A 244 -24.12 24.28 -22.27
C THR A 244 -25.64 24.14 -22.07
N ASP A 245 -26.33 23.25 -22.79
CA ASP A 245 -27.78 23.04 -22.66
C ASP A 245 -28.10 21.98 -21.58
N GLN A 246 -28.62 22.47 -20.45
CA GLN A 246 -28.94 21.67 -19.27
C GLN A 246 -30.02 20.60 -19.52
N ASP A 247 -31.06 20.89 -20.29
CA ASP A 247 -32.16 19.94 -20.51
C ASP A 247 -31.72 18.79 -21.43
N GLN A 248 -30.91 19.11 -22.44
CA GLN A 248 -30.28 18.09 -23.28
C GLN A 248 -29.33 17.21 -22.48
N MET A 249 -28.50 17.80 -21.60
CA MET A 249 -27.59 17.04 -20.73
C MET A 249 -28.31 16.07 -19.80
N MET A 250 -29.50 16.41 -19.31
CA MET A 250 -30.31 15.47 -18.51
C MET A 250 -30.77 14.26 -19.33
N GLU A 251 -31.28 14.49 -20.54
CA GLU A 251 -31.70 13.41 -21.44
C GLU A 251 -30.50 12.54 -21.88
N TYR A 252 -29.34 13.16 -22.13
CA TYR A 252 -28.11 12.45 -22.41
C TYR A 252 -27.65 11.60 -21.23
N GLY A 253 -27.63 12.17 -20.01
CA GLY A 253 -27.28 11.46 -18.79
C GLY A 253 -28.18 10.24 -18.56
N ARG A 254 -29.49 10.40 -18.75
CA ARG A 254 -30.46 9.29 -18.65
C ARG A 254 -30.18 8.18 -19.66
N ARG A 255 -29.94 8.52 -20.92
CA ARG A 255 -29.65 7.52 -21.98
C ARG A 255 -28.31 6.83 -21.79
N ILE A 256 -27.28 7.56 -21.37
CA ILE A 256 -25.98 6.98 -21.00
C ILE A 256 -26.16 6.03 -19.82
N GLN A 257 -26.91 6.43 -18.80
CA GLN A 257 -27.19 5.58 -17.64
C GLN A 257 -27.95 4.31 -18.06
N GLU A 258 -28.98 4.40 -18.90
CA GLU A 258 -29.73 3.24 -19.41
C GLU A 258 -28.83 2.30 -20.22
N ALA A 259 -27.97 2.86 -21.07
CA ALA A 259 -26.97 2.11 -21.82
C ALA A 259 -25.98 1.42 -20.90
N MET A 260 -25.38 2.16 -19.95
CA MET A 260 -24.45 1.62 -18.96
C MET A 260 -25.11 0.52 -18.14
N GLN A 261 -26.33 0.70 -17.62
CA GLN A 261 -27.05 -0.35 -16.89
C GLN A 261 -27.24 -1.61 -17.72
N ARG A 262 -27.64 -1.46 -18.99
CA ARG A 262 -27.79 -2.60 -19.91
C ARG A 262 -26.48 -3.34 -20.12
N PHE A 263 -25.39 -2.64 -20.41
CA PHE A 263 -24.10 -3.27 -20.72
C PHE A 263 -23.40 -3.80 -19.47
N MET A 264 -23.49 -3.08 -18.35
CA MET A 264 -23.02 -3.55 -17.05
C MET A 264 -23.72 -4.84 -16.67
N LYS A 265 -25.01 -5.00 -16.95
CA LYS A 265 -25.69 -6.28 -16.74
C LYS A 265 -25.02 -7.43 -17.50
N GLU A 266 -24.61 -7.21 -18.76
CA GLU A 266 -23.88 -8.25 -19.52
C GLU A 266 -22.51 -8.58 -18.90
N VAL A 267 -21.81 -7.58 -18.38
CA VAL A 267 -20.53 -7.75 -17.65
C VAL A 267 -20.76 -8.49 -16.33
N GLN A 268 -21.79 -8.12 -15.57
CA GLN A 268 -22.19 -8.76 -14.32
C GLN A 268 -22.60 -10.22 -14.54
N ASP A 269 -23.36 -10.51 -15.60
CA ASP A 269 -23.76 -11.87 -15.97
C ASP A 269 -22.51 -12.71 -16.33
N ALA A 270 -21.54 -12.12 -17.05
CA ALA A 270 -20.27 -12.78 -17.34
C ALA A 270 -19.42 -13.01 -16.09
N ALA A 271 -19.37 -12.05 -15.16
CA ALA A 271 -18.66 -12.18 -13.89
C ALA A 271 -19.32 -13.22 -12.96
N ALA A 272 -20.66 -13.25 -12.91
CA ALA A 272 -21.41 -14.28 -12.21
C ALA A 272 -21.12 -15.68 -12.79
N ARG A 273 -20.87 -15.77 -14.10
CA ARG A 273 -20.43 -17.03 -14.73
C ARG A 273 -19.02 -17.44 -14.32
N VAL A 274 -18.08 -16.51 -14.19
CA VAL A 274 -16.74 -16.79 -13.64
C VAL A 274 -16.86 -17.39 -12.23
N ASP A 275 -17.66 -16.75 -11.38
CA ASP A 275 -17.96 -17.23 -10.03
C ASP A 275 -18.59 -18.62 -10.03
N ALA A 276 -19.62 -18.86 -10.86
CA ALA A 276 -20.30 -20.14 -10.94
C ALA A 276 -19.38 -21.27 -11.43
N VAL A 277 -18.41 -20.96 -12.31
CA VAL A 277 -17.37 -21.92 -12.71
C VAL A 277 -16.40 -22.19 -11.55
N GLY A 278 -16.03 -21.15 -10.79
CA GLY A 278 -15.28 -21.26 -9.54
C GLY A 278 -15.91 -22.21 -8.54
N GLU A 279 -17.17 -21.96 -8.21
CA GLU A 279 -17.94 -22.76 -7.25
C GLU A 279 -18.13 -24.21 -7.73
N ARG A 280 -18.49 -24.41 -9.01
CA ARG A 280 -18.62 -25.76 -9.58
C ARG A 280 -17.29 -26.52 -9.56
N GLY A 281 -16.19 -25.83 -9.88
CA GLY A 281 -14.85 -26.39 -9.79
C GLY A 281 -14.51 -26.82 -8.37
N HIS A 282 -14.80 -25.97 -7.39
CA HIS A 282 -14.59 -26.27 -5.96
C HIS A 282 -15.38 -27.51 -5.52
N LEU A 283 -16.68 -27.56 -5.83
CA LEU A 283 -17.53 -28.71 -5.50
C LEU A 283 -17.06 -30.00 -6.19
N SER A 284 -16.61 -29.91 -7.45
CA SER A 284 -16.10 -31.06 -8.19
C SER A 284 -14.81 -31.59 -7.56
N LEU A 285 -13.90 -30.69 -7.16
CA LEU A 285 -12.67 -31.07 -6.46
C LEU A 285 -12.96 -31.72 -5.11
N MET A 286 -13.87 -31.17 -4.31
CA MET A 286 -14.26 -31.75 -3.02
C MET A 286 -14.74 -33.21 -3.14
N GLN A 287 -15.39 -33.58 -4.25
CA GLN A 287 -15.88 -34.94 -4.47
C GLN A 287 -14.78 -35.94 -4.82
N VAL A 288 -13.72 -35.51 -5.49
CA VAL A 288 -12.62 -36.38 -5.93
C VAL A 288 -11.38 -36.29 -5.05
N MET A 289 -11.32 -35.30 -4.16
CA MET A 289 -10.20 -35.08 -3.25
C MET A 289 -10.13 -36.18 -2.18
N PRO A 290 -8.93 -36.66 -1.81
CA PRO A 290 -8.79 -37.55 -0.68
C PRO A 290 -9.41 -36.95 0.59
N ALA A 291 -10.22 -37.73 1.31
CA ALA A 291 -10.93 -37.25 2.50
C ALA A 291 -10.01 -36.63 3.57
N SER A 292 -8.75 -37.09 3.65
CA SER A 292 -7.72 -36.54 4.54
C SER A 292 -7.26 -35.12 4.16
N ARG A 293 -7.42 -34.71 2.90
CA ARG A 293 -6.98 -33.41 2.37
C ARG A 293 -8.09 -32.38 2.29
N VAL A 294 -9.35 -32.82 2.32
CA VAL A 294 -10.53 -31.97 2.23
C VAL A 294 -10.51 -30.81 3.24
N PRO A 295 -10.23 -31.01 4.55
CA PRO A 295 -10.25 -29.90 5.51
C PRO A 295 -9.20 -28.82 5.21
N GLU A 296 -8.01 -29.22 4.77
CA GLU A 296 -6.91 -28.31 4.43
C GLU A 296 -7.23 -27.50 3.18
N TYR A 297 -7.74 -28.18 2.14
CA TYR A 297 -8.20 -27.54 0.91
C TYR A 297 -9.34 -26.56 1.15
N GLU A 298 -10.37 -26.98 1.90
CA GLU A 298 -11.53 -26.15 2.19
C GLU A 298 -11.12 -24.89 2.97
N LYS A 299 -10.27 -25.04 4.00
CA LYS A 299 -9.71 -23.89 4.73
C LYS A 299 -8.97 -22.92 3.80
N ALA A 300 -8.13 -23.44 2.89
CA ALA A 300 -7.40 -22.61 1.94
C ALA A 300 -8.31 -21.93 0.90
N TYR A 301 -9.34 -22.62 0.42
CA TYR A 301 -10.35 -22.07 -0.48
C TYR A 301 -11.16 -20.96 0.19
N LEU A 302 -11.70 -21.21 1.38
CA LEU A 302 -12.51 -20.25 2.12
C LEU A 302 -11.72 -18.98 2.47
N ARG A 303 -10.46 -19.11 2.88
CA ARG A 303 -9.57 -17.97 3.14
C ARG A 303 -9.35 -17.10 1.90
N ARG A 304 -9.19 -17.71 0.72
CA ARG A 304 -9.00 -16.96 -0.54
C ARG A 304 -10.31 -16.39 -1.09
N ARG A 305 -11.42 -17.10 -0.93
CA ARG A 305 -12.74 -16.64 -1.40
C ARG A 305 -13.32 -15.54 -0.51
N TYR A 306 -13.05 -15.58 0.80
CA TYR A 306 -13.63 -14.68 1.79
C TYR A 306 -12.54 -14.07 2.68
N PRO A 307 -11.58 -13.32 2.11
CA PRO A 307 -10.47 -12.77 2.89
C PRO A 307 -10.97 -11.84 4.00
N ASP A 308 -12.06 -11.11 3.75
CA ASP A 308 -12.71 -10.21 4.69
C ASP A 308 -13.39 -10.92 5.87
N VAL A 309 -13.68 -12.22 5.73
CA VAL A 309 -14.25 -13.05 6.80
C VAL A 309 -13.14 -13.72 7.60
N PHE A 310 -12.13 -14.28 6.93
CA PHE A 310 -11.11 -15.10 7.59
C PHE A 310 -9.86 -14.32 8.04
N THR A 311 -9.78 -13.02 7.75
CA THR A 311 -8.79 -12.10 8.38
C THR A 311 -9.34 -11.56 9.71
N ASP A 312 -9.59 -12.47 10.66
CA ASP A 312 -10.13 -12.12 11.98
C ASP A 312 -9.00 -11.94 13.00
N TRP A 313 -8.59 -10.69 13.21
CA TRP A 313 -7.59 -10.30 14.19
C TRP A 313 -8.01 -10.54 15.65
N THR A 314 -9.27 -10.89 15.90
CA THR A 314 -9.80 -11.15 17.25
C THR A 314 -9.96 -12.64 17.55
N SER A 315 -9.67 -13.53 16.59
CA SER A 315 -9.85 -14.97 16.77
C SER A 315 -8.90 -15.54 17.84
N PRO A 316 -9.40 -16.32 18.81
CA PRO A 316 -8.59 -17.01 19.82
C PRO A 316 -8.00 -18.35 19.34
N GLU A 317 -8.13 -18.72 18.05
CA GLU A 317 -7.68 -20.03 17.54
C GLU A 317 -6.22 -20.34 17.91
N ARG A 318 -5.29 -19.42 17.64
CA ARG A 318 -3.87 -19.57 18.00
C ARG A 318 -3.65 -19.57 19.52
N MET A 319 -4.49 -18.88 20.28
CA MET A 319 -4.41 -18.92 21.75
C MET A 319 -4.71 -20.32 22.27
N PHE A 320 -5.69 -21.03 21.72
CA PHE A 320 -5.95 -22.43 22.07
C PHE A 320 -4.75 -23.33 21.75
N GLU A 321 -4.12 -23.16 20.57
CA GLU A 321 -2.93 -23.93 20.18
C GLU A 321 -1.74 -23.68 21.11
N GLN A 322 -1.49 -22.44 21.49
CA GLN A 322 -0.39 -22.07 22.39
C GLN A 322 -0.68 -22.44 23.85
N ALA A 323 -1.94 -22.33 24.28
CA ALA A 323 -2.37 -22.74 25.62
C ALA A 323 -2.01 -24.22 25.88
N ARG A 324 -2.23 -25.11 24.91
CA ARG A 324 -1.86 -26.54 25.03
C ARG A 324 -0.36 -26.80 25.15
N LYS A 325 0.48 -25.87 24.73
CA LYS A 325 1.95 -25.98 24.79
C LYS A 325 2.54 -25.47 26.11
N ILE A 326 1.73 -24.87 26.98
CA ILE A 326 2.19 -24.39 28.29
C ILE A 326 2.60 -25.60 29.15
N GLU A 327 3.84 -25.60 29.61
CA GLU A 327 4.35 -26.65 30.50
C GLU A 327 3.69 -26.60 31.88
N GLY A 328 3.46 -27.76 32.50
CA GLY A 328 2.90 -27.85 33.85
C GLY A 328 1.40 -27.59 33.96
N LEU A 329 0.65 -27.69 32.84
CA LEU A 329 -0.80 -27.80 32.89
C LEU A 329 -1.21 -29.19 33.41
N ASP A 330 -2.13 -29.22 34.38
CA ASP A 330 -2.73 -30.48 34.79
C ASP A 330 -3.78 -30.96 33.77
N GLY A 331 -4.22 -32.21 33.90
CA GLY A 331 -5.22 -32.78 32.99
C GLY A 331 -6.58 -32.06 33.04
N GLY A 332 -6.89 -31.36 34.13
CA GLY A 332 -8.12 -30.58 34.26
C GLY A 332 -8.09 -29.32 33.42
N ALA A 333 -6.97 -28.58 33.45
CA ALA A 333 -6.75 -27.40 32.63
C ALA A 333 -6.74 -27.73 31.12
N LEU A 334 -6.08 -28.82 30.72
CA LEU A 334 -6.09 -29.29 29.32
C LEU A 334 -7.51 -29.65 28.86
N ALA A 335 -8.27 -30.40 29.67
CA ALA A 335 -9.66 -30.72 29.35
C ALA A 335 -10.55 -29.48 29.28
N ALA A 336 -10.29 -28.46 30.11
CA ALA A 336 -11.03 -27.19 30.08
C ALA A 336 -10.72 -26.37 28.82
N ILE A 337 -9.44 -26.34 28.39
CA ILE A 337 -9.03 -25.71 27.12
C ILE A 337 -9.72 -26.39 25.93
N ASP A 338 -9.70 -27.72 25.89
CA ASP A 338 -10.34 -28.50 24.83
C ASP A 338 -11.87 -28.29 24.80
N ALA A 339 -12.51 -28.25 25.98
CA ALA A 339 -13.95 -27.99 26.09
C ALA A 339 -14.30 -26.57 25.63
N ALA A 340 -13.48 -25.57 25.98
CA ALA A 340 -13.66 -24.19 25.54
C ALA A 340 -13.53 -24.05 24.02
N GLU A 341 -12.53 -24.69 23.41
CA GLU A 341 -12.38 -24.70 21.96
C GLU A 341 -13.55 -25.41 21.26
N ALA A 342 -13.96 -26.58 21.78
CA ALA A 342 -15.07 -27.34 21.24
C ALA A 342 -16.42 -26.58 21.32
N ALA A 343 -16.59 -25.72 22.33
CA ALA A 343 -17.76 -24.84 22.45
C ALA A 343 -17.68 -23.62 21.52
N TRP A 344 -16.49 -23.05 21.34
CA TRP A 344 -16.24 -21.87 20.50
C TRP A 344 -16.37 -22.18 19.01
N ARG A 345 -15.69 -23.23 18.53
CA ARG A 345 -15.53 -23.55 17.12
C ARG A 345 -16.84 -23.61 16.31
N PRO A 346 -17.89 -24.35 16.72
CA PRO A 346 -19.14 -24.39 15.95
C PRO A 346 -19.88 -23.05 15.92
N GLN A 347 -19.78 -22.23 16.97
CA GLN A 347 -20.38 -20.89 16.99
C GLN A 347 -19.62 -19.94 16.05
N TYR A 348 -18.29 -20.01 16.08
CA TYR A 348 -17.42 -19.25 15.18
C TYR A 348 -17.67 -19.59 13.71
N GLU A 349 -17.78 -20.88 13.38
CA GLU A 349 -18.09 -21.35 12.02
C GLU A 349 -19.48 -20.88 11.56
N ALA A 350 -20.49 -20.93 12.44
CA ALA A 350 -21.82 -20.43 12.13
C ALA A 350 -21.83 -18.92 11.85
N ALA A 351 -21.14 -18.12 12.68
CA ALA A 351 -20.99 -16.67 12.47
C ALA A 351 -20.21 -16.37 11.18
N SER A 352 -19.13 -17.12 10.92
CA SER A 352 -18.34 -16.99 9.69
C SER A 352 -19.17 -17.31 8.45
N LYS A 353 -20.04 -18.32 8.49
CA LYS A 353 -20.97 -18.65 7.39
C LYS A 353 -21.99 -17.54 7.14
N LYS A 354 -22.48 -16.86 8.19
CA LYS A 354 -23.32 -15.66 8.03
C LYS A 354 -22.56 -14.55 7.32
N LEU A 355 -21.33 -14.27 7.75
CA LEU A 355 -20.46 -13.26 7.13
C LEU A 355 -20.12 -13.61 5.67
N MET A 356 -19.87 -14.89 5.35
CA MET A 356 -19.69 -15.35 3.97
C MET A 356 -20.93 -15.07 3.11
N THR A 357 -22.12 -15.37 3.64
CA THR A 357 -23.39 -15.09 2.95
C THR A 357 -23.57 -13.59 2.70
N ILE A 358 -23.19 -12.75 3.68
CA ILE A 358 -23.22 -11.29 3.55
C ILE A 358 -22.19 -10.84 2.50
N SER A 359 -20.98 -11.39 2.50
CA SER A 359 -19.94 -11.10 1.50
C SER A 359 -20.39 -11.47 0.08
N ASP A 360 -21.07 -12.60 -0.10
CA ASP A 360 -21.65 -13.00 -1.40
C ASP A 360 -22.79 -12.05 -1.83
N LYS A 361 -23.65 -11.61 -0.90
CA LYS A 361 -24.66 -10.56 -1.16
C LYS A 361 -23.99 -9.25 -1.55
N THR A 362 -22.93 -8.84 -0.85
CA THR A 362 -22.15 -7.64 -1.16
C THR A 362 -21.56 -7.72 -2.56
N ARG A 363 -21.01 -8.86 -2.98
CA ARG A 363 -20.50 -9.00 -4.37
C ARG A 363 -21.63 -8.96 -5.39
N ALA A 364 -22.78 -9.55 -5.09
CA ALA A 364 -23.96 -9.48 -5.94
C ALA A 364 -24.54 -8.05 -6.03
N SER A 365 -24.48 -7.26 -4.96
CA SER A 365 -24.94 -5.86 -4.93
C SER A 365 -23.90 -4.88 -5.48
N GLN A 366 -22.60 -5.12 -5.27
CA GLN A 366 -21.51 -4.39 -5.94
C GLN A 366 -21.52 -4.65 -7.44
N ARG A 367 -21.93 -5.83 -7.90
CA ARG A 367 -22.28 -6.00 -9.31
C ARG A 367 -23.35 -4.98 -9.71
N ALA A 368 -24.39 -4.80 -8.91
CA ALA A 368 -25.41 -3.78 -9.09
C ALA A 368 -25.00 -2.34 -8.65
N SER A 369 -23.70 -1.96 -8.73
CA SER A 369 -23.10 -0.66 -8.30
C SER A 369 -23.77 0.65 -8.80
N PHE A 370 -24.88 0.57 -9.52
CA PHE A 370 -25.71 1.69 -9.96
C PHE A 370 -27.04 1.78 -9.19
N ASP A 371 -27.10 1.19 -7.99
CA ASP A 371 -28.17 1.40 -7.03
C ASP A 371 -27.95 2.70 -6.26
N PHE A 372 -28.36 3.81 -6.88
CA PHE A 372 -28.10 5.18 -6.38
C PHE A 372 -28.88 5.54 -5.11
N ASP A 373 -29.82 4.70 -4.66
CA ASP A 373 -30.59 4.99 -3.46
C ASP A 373 -29.89 4.58 -2.15
N GLY A 374 -28.79 3.79 -2.24
CA GLY A 374 -27.94 3.38 -1.12
C GLY A 374 -28.59 2.41 -0.12
N SER A 375 -29.90 2.12 -0.25
CA SER A 375 -30.68 1.43 0.78
C SER A 375 -30.30 -0.05 0.92
N ALA A 376 -30.00 -0.72 -0.19
CA ALA A 376 -29.53 -2.10 -0.19
C ALA A 376 -28.14 -2.22 0.47
N TRP A 377 -27.28 -1.22 0.23
CA TRP A 377 -25.93 -1.18 0.78
C TRP A 377 -25.95 -0.93 2.29
N GLU A 378 -26.77 0.00 2.77
CA GLU A 378 -26.98 0.23 4.21
C GLU A 378 -27.52 -1.01 4.94
N ALA A 379 -28.42 -1.78 4.30
CA ALA A 379 -28.92 -3.04 4.88
C ALA A 379 -27.81 -4.09 4.99
N ILE A 380 -27.03 -4.30 3.92
CA ILE A 380 -25.88 -5.21 3.90
C ILE A 380 -24.85 -4.83 4.95
N TRP A 381 -24.54 -3.53 5.07
CA TRP A 381 -23.59 -3.02 6.05
C TRP A 381 -24.05 -3.25 7.49
N ARG A 382 -25.32 -2.99 7.80
CA ARG A 382 -25.89 -3.28 9.13
C ARG A 382 -25.85 -4.78 9.45
N ASP A 383 -26.24 -5.62 8.49
CA ASP A 383 -26.17 -7.08 8.64
C ASP A 383 -24.72 -7.53 8.92
N ARG A 384 -23.75 -6.93 8.21
CA ARG A 384 -22.32 -7.20 8.41
C ARG A 384 -21.86 -6.82 9.81
N GLN A 385 -22.12 -5.59 10.25
CA GLN A 385 -21.74 -5.12 11.58
C GLN A 385 -22.35 -6.00 12.68
N ALA A 386 -23.62 -6.38 12.55
CA ALA A 386 -24.28 -7.26 13.50
C ALA A 386 -23.60 -8.64 13.57
N ALA A 387 -23.24 -9.22 12.43
CA ALA A 387 -22.55 -10.51 12.37
C ALA A 387 -21.09 -10.44 12.87
N GLU A 388 -20.37 -9.34 12.62
CA GLU A 388 -19.04 -9.10 13.17
C GLU A 388 -19.08 -8.92 14.70
N GLN A 389 -20.05 -8.18 15.23
CA GLN A 389 -20.29 -8.05 16.68
C GLN A 389 -20.63 -9.40 17.33
N GLU A 390 -21.48 -10.20 16.68
CA GLU A 390 -21.79 -11.56 17.14
C GLU A 390 -20.52 -12.42 17.22
N ARG A 391 -19.69 -12.41 16.16
CA ARG A 391 -18.41 -13.13 16.14
C ARG A 391 -17.44 -12.65 17.21
N ASN A 392 -17.29 -11.34 17.39
CA ASN A 392 -16.42 -10.76 18.41
C ASN A 392 -16.88 -11.16 19.82
N THR A 393 -18.19 -11.22 20.06
CA THR A 393 -18.75 -11.71 21.34
C THR A 393 -18.44 -13.19 21.57
N ILE A 394 -18.50 -14.02 20.52
CA ILE A 394 -18.10 -15.44 20.58
C ILE A 394 -16.61 -15.57 20.93
N ASN A 395 -15.74 -14.77 20.30
CA ASN A 395 -14.30 -14.74 20.56
C ASN A 395 -13.99 -14.29 21.99
N GLN A 396 -14.62 -13.23 22.49
CA GLN A 396 -14.44 -12.75 23.87
C GLN A 396 -14.85 -13.80 24.92
N ARG A 397 -15.94 -14.54 24.70
CA ARG A 397 -16.36 -15.64 25.60
C ARG A 397 -15.33 -16.77 25.64
N ALA A 398 -14.74 -17.08 24.49
CA ALA A 398 -13.69 -18.09 24.40
C ALA A 398 -12.38 -17.63 25.08
N GLU A 399 -12.00 -16.36 24.92
CA GLU A 399 -10.88 -15.75 25.66
C GLU A 399 -11.12 -15.79 27.18
N GLN A 400 -12.33 -15.47 27.64
CA GLN A 400 -12.71 -15.58 29.06
C GLN A 400 -12.64 -17.02 29.57
N ALA A 401 -13.05 -18.00 28.76
CA ALA A 401 -12.95 -19.42 29.10
C ALA A 401 -11.49 -19.89 29.20
N LEU A 402 -10.61 -19.43 28.30
CA LEU A 402 -9.17 -19.66 28.37
C LEU A 402 -8.55 -19.04 29.63
N LEU A 403 -8.90 -17.78 29.93
CA LEU A 403 -8.46 -17.10 31.14
C LEU A 403 -8.88 -17.87 32.40
N ALA A 404 -10.12 -18.37 32.45
CA ALA A 404 -10.61 -19.17 33.57
C ALA A 404 -9.87 -20.52 33.70
N ALA A 405 -9.49 -21.15 32.59
CA ALA A 405 -8.78 -22.43 32.59
C ALA A 405 -7.30 -22.30 32.98
N LEU A 406 -6.66 -21.17 32.62
CA LEU A 406 -5.22 -20.97 32.77
C LEU A 406 -4.83 -20.12 33.99
N GLY A 407 -5.72 -19.24 34.44
CA GLY A 407 -5.41 -18.14 35.35
C GLY A 407 -4.69 -16.98 34.64
N GLU A 408 -4.70 -15.80 35.27
CA GLU A 408 -4.18 -14.55 34.69
C GLU A 408 -2.71 -14.64 34.25
N GLU A 409 -1.85 -15.20 35.11
CA GLU A 409 -0.40 -15.28 34.88
C GLU A 409 -0.04 -16.07 33.61
N ARG A 410 -0.75 -17.17 33.35
CA ARG A 410 -0.51 -18.02 32.17
C ARG A 410 -1.27 -17.54 30.93
N PHE A 411 -2.34 -16.76 31.12
CA PHE A 411 -3.13 -16.20 30.04
C PHE A 411 -2.50 -14.96 29.42
N GLN A 412 -1.88 -14.07 30.21
CA GLN A 412 -1.33 -12.81 29.73
C GLN A 412 -0.37 -12.97 28.53
N PRO A 413 0.59 -13.92 28.51
CA PRO A 413 1.46 -14.11 27.35
C PRO A 413 0.70 -14.53 26.08
N LEU A 414 -0.47 -15.19 26.23
CA LEU A 414 -1.29 -15.63 25.10
C LEU A 414 -1.95 -14.46 24.35
N GLN A 415 -2.09 -13.30 24.97
CA GLN A 415 -2.67 -12.12 24.32
C GLN A 415 -1.84 -11.64 23.11
N SER A 416 -0.53 -11.91 23.11
CA SER A 416 0.35 -11.65 21.96
C SER A 416 0.04 -12.54 20.74
N TYR A 417 -0.72 -13.63 20.93
CA TYR A 417 -1.16 -14.54 19.87
C TYR A 417 -2.61 -14.31 19.45
N ARG A 418 -3.21 -13.19 19.84
CA ARG A 418 -4.55 -12.80 19.38
C ARG A 418 -4.49 -12.46 17.88
N GLY A 419 -5.39 -13.04 17.09
CA GLY A 419 -5.43 -12.82 15.65
C GLY A 419 -4.63 -13.84 14.81
N VAL A 420 -4.94 -13.88 13.51
CA VAL A 420 -4.43 -14.89 12.57
C VAL A 420 -2.97 -14.66 12.18
N ASP A 421 -2.28 -15.75 11.82
CA ASP A 421 -1.02 -15.82 11.08
C ASP A 421 -0.80 -14.63 10.12
N ALA A 422 0.01 -13.64 10.52
CA ALA A 422 0.55 -12.64 9.60
C ALA A 422 1.24 -13.29 8.39
N ASP A 423 1.78 -14.51 8.58
CA ASP A 423 2.47 -15.31 7.58
C ASP A 423 1.55 -15.99 6.54
N ALA A 424 0.25 -16.16 6.81
CA ALA A 424 -0.67 -16.91 5.94
C ALA A 424 -1.61 -16.02 5.12
N ALA A 425 -1.93 -14.82 5.61
CA ALA A 425 -2.38 -13.76 4.73
C ALA A 425 -1.15 -13.38 3.90
N GLY A 426 -1.03 -13.90 2.68
CA GLY A 426 0.00 -13.46 1.74
C GLY A 426 -0.24 -11.99 1.44
N HIS A 427 0.27 -11.12 2.33
CA HIS A 427 0.07 -9.69 2.26
C HIS A 427 0.64 -9.25 0.92
N GLY A 428 -0.24 -8.80 0.03
CA GLY A 428 0.15 -7.94 -1.06
C GLY A 428 0.99 -6.78 -0.47
N PRO A 429 2.06 -6.35 -1.16
CA PRO A 429 2.99 -5.37 -0.62
C PRO A 429 2.26 -4.04 -0.37
N GLY A 430 1.91 -3.74 0.88
CA GLY A 430 1.25 -2.46 1.20
C GLY A 430 0.77 -2.23 2.63
N ALA A 431 0.50 -3.26 3.43
CA ALA A 431 0.00 -3.07 4.80
C ALA A 431 0.99 -3.62 5.84
N VAL A 432 2.03 -2.85 6.16
CA VAL A 432 2.83 -3.06 7.36
C VAL A 432 2.33 -2.03 8.38
N LEU A 433 1.55 -2.48 9.36
CA LEU A 433 1.28 -1.70 10.57
C LEU A 433 2.44 -1.94 11.54
N ASP A 434 3.14 -0.87 11.89
CA ASP A 434 4.32 -0.86 12.75
C ASP A 434 3.93 -1.22 14.21
N GLU A 435 4.55 -2.26 14.77
CA GLU A 435 4.17 -2.92 16.03
C GLU A 435 4.58 -2.19 17.32
N ALA A 436 5.04 -0.94 17.26
CA ALA A 436 5.52 -0.22 18.45
C ALA A 436 4.52 0.79 19.02
N GLY A 437 3.41 0.32 19.60
CA GLY A 437 2.58 1.13 20.47
C GLY A 437 1.14 0.66 20.59
N GLY A 438 0.82 -0.03 21.68
CA GLY A 438 -0.55 -0.44 22.02
C GLY A 438 -1.50 0.74 22.17
N GLY A 439 -2.16 1.11 21.07
CA GLY A 439 -3.34 1.96 21.07
C GLY A 439 -4.58 1.08 21.18
N VAL A 440 -5.29 1.16 22.29
CA VAL A 440 -6.64 0.61 22.40
C VAL A 440 -7.52 1.31 21.36
N MET A 441 -7.97 0.56 20.34
CA MET A 441 -9.03 0.97 19.43
C MET A 441 -10.33 1.06 20.24
N VAL A 442 -10.57 2.19 20.90
CA VAL A 442 -11.87 2.50 21.52
C VAL A 442 -12.85 2.73 20.36
N GLY A 443 -13.97 2.02 20.41
CA GLY A 443 -14.90 1.80 19.30
C GLY A 443 -15.14 3.02 18.40
N GLU A 444 -14.96 2.80 17.11
CA GLU A 444 -15.35 3.73 16.06
C GLU A 444 -16.87 3.99 16.15
N SER A 445 -17.23 5.28 16.13
CA SER A 445 -18.61 5.74 16.11
C SER A 445 -19.28 5.41 14.75
N PRO A 446 -20.60 5.13 14.69
CA PRO A 446 -21.27 4.43 13.59
C PRO A 446 -21.58 5.23 12.32
N GLU A 447 -21.13 6.49 12.16
CA GLU A 447 -21.72 7.41 11.16
C GLU A 447 -20.69 7.95 10.16
N ALA A 448 -20.43 7.17 9.10
CA ALA A 448 -20.19 7.58 7.70
C ALA A 448 -19.22 6.60 6.99
N PRO A 449 -19.68 5.85 5.98
CA PRO A 449 -18.82 5.06 5.12
C PRO A 449 -18.32 5.94 3.96
N GLY A 450 -17.10 6.44 4.08
CA GLY A 450 -16.44 7.15 2.99
C GLY A 450 -15.14 7.81 3.45
N MET A 451 -14.02 7.12 3.24
CA MET A 451 -12.65 7.67 3.20
C MET A 451 -12.29 8.81 4.18
N GLY A 452 -12.78 8.73 5.41
CA GLY A 452 -12.21 9.47 6.52
C GLY A 452 -11.49 8.44 7.38
N MET A 453 -10.24 8.09 7.03
CA MET A 453 -9.32 7.69 8.09
C MET A 453 -9.29 8.91 9.02
N SER A 454 -10.14 8.88 10.05
CA SER A 454 -10.05 9.78 11.18
C SER A 454 -8.75 9.35 11.85
N MET A 455 -7.64 9.82 11.29
CA MET A 455 -6.32 9.81 11.89
C MET A 455 -6.50 10.60 13.18
N MET A 456 -6.96 9.94 14.23
CA MET A 456 -7.10 10.51 15.55
C MET A 456 -5.68 10.78 15.99
N ILE A 457 -5.23 12.00 15.70
CA ILE A 457 -3.86 12.38 15.92
C ILE A 457 -3.60 12.22 17.43
N ARG A 458 -2.52 11.51 17.76
CA ARG A 458 -2.23 11.18 19.16
C ARG A 458 -2.13 12.48 19.95
N PRO A 459 -2.68 12.61 21.16
CA PRO A 459 -2.82 13.91 21.80
C PRO A 459 -1.46 14.60 22.06
N ASP A 460 -0.37 13.83 22.07
CA ASP A 460 1.02 14.18 22.34
C ASP A 460 1.87 14.44 21.08
N HIS A 461 1.37 14.20 19.86
CA HIS A 461 2.21 14.21 18.63
C HIS A 461 2.87 15.55 18.27
N LEU A 462 2.35 16.67 18.80
CA LEU A 462 2.92 18.02 18.62
C LEU A 462 3.70 18.50 19.84
N LEU A 463 3.99 17.62 20.79
CA LEU A 463 4.84 17.94 21.93
C LEU A 463 6.22 17.32 21.74
N PRO A 464 7.31 18.01 22.14
CA PRO A 464 8.64 17.41 22.13
C PRO A 464 8.66 16.14 22.99
N ALA A 465 9.40 15.11 22.58
CA ALA A 465 9.80 14.04 23.50
C ALA A 465 10.90 14.57 24.45
N PRO A 466 11.11 14.01 25.65
CA PRO A 466 12.23 14.43 26.51
C PRO A 466 13.59 14.10 25.88
N ILE A 467 14.66 14.83 26.23
CA ILE A 467 16.04 14.50 25.83
C ILE A 467 16.39 13.10 26.34
N SER A 468 16.68 12.17 25.44
CA SER A 468 17.09 10.79 25.71
C SER A 468 18.58 10.68 26.07
N ASP A 469 19.00 9.52 26.61
CA ASP A 469 20.40 9.32 27.03
C ASP A 469 21.32 9.27 25.81
N GLU A 470 20.82 8.73 24.70
CA GLU A 470 21.52 8.70 23.43
C GLU A 470 21.70 10.11 22.84
N GLU A 471 20.63 10.92 22.82
CA GLU A 471 20.72 12.32 22.39
C GLU A 471 21.70 13.11 23.27
N TRP A 472 21.60 12.97 24.61
CA TRP A 472 22.54 13.62 25.51
C TRP A 472 23.98 13.16 25.30
N ALA A 473 24.22 11.87 25.07
CA ALA A 473 25.56 11.37 24.78
C ALA A 473 26.14 12.00 23.52
N ALA A 474 25.32 12.20 22.47
CA ALA A 474 25.71 12.89 21.25
C ALA A 474 26.02 14.38 21.52
N TYR A 475 25.20 15.08 22.32
CA TYR A 475 25.45 16.46 22.72
C TYR A 475 26.72 16.61 23.55
N ALA A 476 26.94 15.72 24.51
CA ALA A 476 28.13 15.69 25.34
C ALA A 476 29.40 15.44 24.52
N ALA A 477 29.32 14.60 23.46
CA ALA A 477 30.42 14.40 22.53
C ALA A 477 30.72 15.66 21.69
N ARG A 478 29.69 16.34 21.15
CA ARG A 478 29.86 17.61 20.40
C ARG A 478 30.45 18.73 21.26
N LEU A 479 30.08 18.78 22.55
CA LEU A 479 30.66 19.69 23.53
C LEU A 479 32.04 19.25 24.02
N ASP A 480 32.53 18.07 23.63
CA ASP A 480 33.80 17.52 24.14
C ASP A 480 33.84 17.51 25.68
N LEU A 481 32.75 17.08 26.32
CA LEU A 481 32.64 17.09 27.78
C LEU A 481 33.62 16.10 28.41
N SER A 482 34.35 16.57 29.42
CA SER A 482 35.18 15.72 30.28
C SER A 482 34.33 14.69 31.02
N PRO A 483 34.92 13.57 31.49
CA PRO A 483 34.18 12.58 32.28
C PRO A 483 33.44 13.18 33.48
N ASP A 484 34.07 14.09 34.21
CA ASP A 484 33.46 14.76 35.37
C ASP A 484 32.27 15.65 34.97
N ALA A 485 32.41 16.41 33.87
CA ALA A 485 31.32 17.22 33.34
C ALA A 485 30.15 16.34 32.85
N ARG A 486 30.42 15.16 32.27
CA ARG A 486 29.38 14.21 31.87
C ARG A 486 28.60 13.64 33.06
N VAL A 487 29.27 13.37 34.18
CA VAL A 487 28.61 12.92 35.41
C VAL A 487 27.69 14.02 35.95
N LEU A 488 28.17 15.25 36.07
CA LEU A 488 27.38 16.38 36.59
C LEU A 488 26.17 16.68 35.69
N THR A 489 26.39 16.79 34.39
CA THR A 489 25.30 17.04 33.44
C THR A 489 24.32 15.87 33.31
N GLY A 490 24.75 14.64 33.60
CA GLY A 490 23.87 13.49 33.72
C GLY A 490 22.88 13.60 34.88
N GLU A 491 23.27 14.22 36.00
CA GLU A 491 22.34 14.51 37.10
C GLU A 491 21.34 15.61 36.73
N PHE A 492 21.78 16.66 36.01
CA PHE A 492 20.88 17.67 35.47
C PHE A 492 19.86 17.06 34.49
N LEU A 493 20.26 16.10 33.67
CA LEU A 493 19.38 15.41 32.73
C LEU A 493 18.31 14.59 33.45
N LYS A 494 18.67 13.88 34.53
CA LYS A 494 17.70 13.14 35.35
C LYS A 494 16.66 14.06 35.96
N GLU A 495 17.10 15.20 36.50
CA GLU A 495 16.20 16.18 37.10
C GLU A 495 15.28 16.82 36.04
N TYR A 496 15.83 17.21 34.89
CA TYR A 496 15.05 17.68 33.74
C TYR A 496 13.97 16.67 33.33
N ARG A 497 14.30 15.38 33.19
CA ARG A 497 13.31 14.35 32.83
C ARG A 497 12.23 14.18 33.88
N ARG A 498 12.60 14.21 35.16
CA ARG A 498 11.62 14.16 36.26
C ARG A 498 10.63 15.32 36.19
N GLN A 499 11.11 16.53 35.89
CA GLN A 499 10.25 17.70 35.71
C GLN A 499 9.41 17.62 34.44
N PHE A 500 10.00 17.12 33.36
CA PHE A 500 9.31 16.85 32.09
C PHE A 500 8.13 15.89 32.30
N ASP A 501 8.37 14.76 32.96
CA ASP A 501 7.34 13.76 33.27
C ASP A 501 6.22 14.34 34.12
N ALA A 502 6.54 15.23 35.07
CA ALA A 502 5.55 15.93 35.88
C ALA A 502 4.66 16.85 35.03
N VAL A 503 5.23 17.59 34.07
CA VAL A 503 4.45 18.42 33.13
C VAL A 503 3.52 17.54 32.27
N MET A 504 4.00 16.39 31.81
CA MET A 504 3.19 15.44 31.01
C MET A 504 2.11 14.73 31.84
N ALA A 505 2.38 14.40 33.10
CA ALA A 505 1.40 13.76 33.96
C ALA A 505 0.31 14.73 34.42
N ASP A 506 0.67 15.98 34.76
CA ASP A 506 -0.24 16.93 35.38
C ASP A 506 -0.86 17.89 34.35
N ASP A 507 -0.03 18.68 33.67
CA ASP A 507 -0.52 19.75 32.79
C ASP A 507 -1.09 19.20 31.50
N PHE A 508 -0.42 18.24 30.86
CA PHE A 508 -0.94 17.66 29.63
C PHE A 508 -2.24 16.90 29.86
N GLN A 509 -2.32 16.10 30.95
CA GLN A 509 -3.57 15.42 31.29
C GLN A 509 -4.72 16.42 31.51
N ARG A 510 -4.49 17.46 32.31
CA ARG A 510 -5.50 18.46 32.68
C ARG A 510 -5.87 19.42 31.54
N LEU A 511 -4.89 19.88 30.77
CA LEU A 511 -5.08 20.92 29.75
C LEU A 511 -5.40 20.35 28.37
N VAL A 512 -5.05 19.08 28.09
CA VAL A 512 -5.22 18.46 26.78
C VAL A 512 -6.15 17.25 26.85
N ASN A 513 -5.86 16.25 27.67
CA ASN A 513 -6.65 15.00 27.66
C ASN A 513 -8.06 15.17 28.25
N GLU A 514 -8.20 15.88 29.37
CA GLU A 514 -9.51 16.13 29.98
C GLU A 514 -10.46 16.93 29.05
N PRO A 515 -10.05 18.04 28.42
CA PRO A 515 -10.90 18.72 27.43
C PRO A 515 -11.14 17.86 26.19
N ARG A 516 -10.15 17.07 25.73
CA ARG A 516 -10.33 16.15 24.60
C ARG A 516 -11.43 15.13 24.85
N GLY A 517 -11.52 14.56 26.06
CA GLY A 517 -12.61 13.65 26.43
C GLY A 517 -14.00 14.28 26.35
N LYS A 518 -14.08 15.62 26.40
CA LYS A 518 -15.32 16.40 26.28
C LYS A 518 -15.53 16.98 24.87
N MET A 519 -14.57 16.80 23.97
CA MET A 519 -14.60 17.30 22.60
C MET A 519 -15.69 16.62 21.79
N TRP A 520 -15.91 15.33 22.04
CA TRP A 520 -16.86 14.48 21.34
C TRP A 520 -18.02 14.12 22.28
N GLY A 521 -19.16 14.79 22.12
CA GLY A 521 -20.43 14.40 22.75
C GLY A 521 -21.30 13.58 21.80
N GLU A 522 -22.42 13.03 22.31
CA GLU A 522 -23.34 12.17 21.54
C GLU A 522 -23.83 12.83 20.23
N ASP A 523 -24.04 14.15 20.19
CA ASP A 523 -24.65 14.82 19.03
C ASP A 523 -23.75 15.86 18.32
N ALA A 524 -22.67 16.36 18.94
CA ALA A 524 -21.89 17.47 18.39
C ALA A 524 -20.45 17.57 18.90
N LEU A 525 -19.59 18.21 18.09
CA LEU A 525 -18.30 18.70 18.52
C LEU A 525 -18.48 19.85 19.54
N ASN A 526 -17.78 19.77 20.66
CA ASN A 526 -17.68 20.89 21.60
C ASN A 526 -16.51 21.81 21.21
N GLU A 527 -16.82 22.90 20.50
CA GLU A 527 -15.82 23.89 20.02
C GLU A 527 -15.00 24.52 21.16
N GLN A 528 -15.60 24.72 22.33
CA GLN A 528 -14.91 25.26 23.50
C GLN A 528 -13.88 24.25 24.01
N ALA A 529 -14.26 22.97 24.12
CA ALA A 529 -13.35 21.91 24.52
C ALA A 529 -12.21 21.74 23.51
N ALA A 530 -12.50 21.82 22.21
CA ALA A 530 -11.49 21.82 21.16
C ALA A 530 -10.50 22.97 21.27
N SER A 531 -11.00 24.20 21.46
CA SER A 531 -10.16 25.38 21.66
C SER A 531 -9.29 25.24 22.92
N GLN A 532 -9.83 24.63 23.99
CA GLN A 532 -9.09 24.32 25.21
C GLN A 532 -7.96 23.31 24.98
N VAL A 533 -8.20 22.26 24.19
CA VAL A 533 -7.16 21.28 23.83
C VAL A 533 -5.97 21.96 23.15
N ILE A 534 -6.25 22.81 22.15
CA ILE A 534 -5.21 23.50 21.37
C ILE A 534 -4.44 24.51 22.23
N ALA A 535 -5.16 25.32 23.01
CA ALA A 535 -4.54 26.26 23.95
C ALA A 535 -3.71 25.54 25.03
N GLY A 536 -4.23 24.42 25.52
CA GLY A 536 -3.56 23.54 26.47
C GLY A 536 -2.25 22.99 25.91
N ARG A 537 -2.24 22.50 24.67
CA ARG A 537 -1.01 22.04 24.00
C ARG A 537 0.02 23.15 23.84
N ARG A 538 -0.40 24.36 23.42
CA ARG A 538 0.51 25.52 23.35
C ARG A 538 1.14 25.83 24.72
N THR A 539 0.35 25.77 25.79
CA THR A 539 0.85 25.99 27.15
C THR A 539 1.81 24.89 27.59
N VAL A 540 1.50 23.62 27.33
CA VAL A 540 2.39 22.50 27.64
C VAL A 540 3.70 22.63 26.87
N ALA A 541 3.65 22.86 25.56
CA ALA A 541 4.84 23.07 24.73
C ALA A 541 5.73 24.22 25.25
N GLN A 542 5.13 25.35 25.67
CA GLN A 542 5.86 26.47 26.28
C GLN A 542 6.53 26.10 27.60
N ARG A 543 5.87 25.31 28.45
CA ARG A 543 6.46 24.83 29.71
C ARG A 543 7.62 23.88 29.45
N LEU A 544 7.46 22.94 28.52
CA LEU A 544 8.53 22.01 28.13
C LEU A 544 9.73 22.77 27.55
N ALA A 545 9.51 23.80 26.72
CA ALA A 545 10.58 24.64 26.20
C ALA A 545 11.32 25.43 27.30
N ALA A 546 10.60 25.91 28.33
CA ALA A 546 11.21 26.57 29.48
C ALA A 546 12.07 25.62 30.32
N LEU A 547 11.62 24.37 30.51
CA LEU A 547 12.41 23.33 31.18
C LEU A 547 13.71 23.02 30.42
N GLU A 548 13.66 22.98 29.08
CA GLU A 548 14.85 22.79 28.27
C GLU A 548 15.82 24.00 28.36
N GLU A 549 15.31 25.23 28.37
CA GLU A 549 16.13 26.43 28.61
C GLU A 549 16.86 26.35 29.95
N GLU A 550 16.17 25.96 31.01
CA GLU A 550 16.74 25.77 32.35
C GLU A 550 17.83 24.71 32.33
N PHE A 551 17.55 23.53 31.76
CA PHE A 551 18.52 22.45 31.61
C PHE A 551 19.80 22.91 30.88
N PHE A 552 19.67 23.58 29.73
CA PHE A 552 20.84 24.08 29.01
C PHE A 552 21.55 25.23 29.75
N GLY A 553 20.82 26.02 30.54
CA GLY A 553 21.39 27.01 31.46
C GLY A 553 22.29 26.35 32.51
N ASP A 554 21.83 25.27 33.13
CA ASP A 554 22.60 24.50 34.12
C ASP A 554 23.84 23.84 33.50
N VAL A 555 23.70 23.26 32.30
CA VAL A 555 24.84 22.74 31.52
C VAL A 555 25.87 23.85 31.27
N ALA A 556 25.44 25.07 30.95
CA ALA A 556 26.35 26.18 30.67
C ALA A 556 27.22 26.58 31.89
N LEU A 557 26.78 26.28 33.12
CA LEU A 557 27.52 26.60 34.35
C LEU A 557 28.71 25.66 34.61
N VAL A 558 28.69 24.45 34.04
CA VAL A 558 29.68 23.39 34.33
C VAL A 558 30.64 23.10 33.17
N ILE A 559 30.51 23.83 32.06
CA ILE A 559 31.36 23.72 30.86
C ILE A 559 32.28 24.92 30.70
N THR A 560 33.38 24.74 29.94
CA THR A 560 34.35 25.80 29.64
C THR A 560 33.81 26.82 28.64
N ASP A 561 34.42 28.01 28.53
CA ASP A 561 34.01 29.03 27.56
C ASP A 561 34.08 28.54 26.09
N ALA A 562 35.07 27.72 25.76
CA ALA A 562 35.20 27.13 24.43
C ALA A 562 34.05 26.17 24.10
N GLN A 563 33.58 25.42 25.09
CA GLN A 563 32.43 24.52 24.95
C GLN A 563 31.11 25.31 24.96
N ARG A 564 31.01 26.34 25.79
CA ARG A 564 29.87 27.26 25.85
C ARG A 564 29.62 27.95 24.51
N ALA A 565 30.68 28.27 23.76
CA ALA A 565 30.56 28.81 22.41
C ALA A 565 29.85 27.84 21.43
N ARG A 566 29.85 26.52 21.70
CA ARG A 566 29.15 25.50 20.89
C ARG A 566 27.74 25.19 21.40
N LEU A 567 27.38 25.61 22.61
CA LEU A 567 26.08 25.32 23.19
C LEU A 567 24.90 25.84 22.34
N PRO A 568 24.95 27.04 21.74
CA PRO A 568 23.88 27.50 20.85
C PRO A 568 23.58 26.58 19.67
N MET A 569 24.61 25.91 19.12
CA MET A 569 24.45 24.93 18.03
C MET A 569 23.64 23.72 18.51
N ILE A 570 23.97 23.17 19.68
CA ILE A 570 23.24 22.01 20.24
C ILE A 570 21.79 22.36 20.56
N ARG A 571 21.57 23.55 21.13
CA ARG A 571 20.23 24.04 21.43
C ARG A 571 19.42 24.17 20.14
N ARG A 572 20.01 24.71 19.09
CA ARG A 572 19.37 24.84 17.77
C ARG A 572 19.08 23.49 17.12
N ALA A 573 20.01 22.55 17.16
CA ALA A 573 19.81 21.19 16.68
C ALA A 573 18.62 20.53 17.39
N ARG A 574 18.56 20.67 18.72
CA ARG A 574 17.45 20.19 19.55
C ARG A 574 16.12 20.86 19.17
N GLU A 575 16.08 22.17 19.07
CA GLU A 575 14.88 22.90 18.64
C GLU A 575 14.42 22.44 17.25
N CYS A 576 15.34 22.25 16.30
CA CYS A 576 15.01 21.71 14.99
C CYS A 576 14.38 20.32 15.10
N MET A 577 14.93 19.42 15.91
CA MET A 577 14.35 18.07 16.13
C MET A 577 12.96 18.11 16.78
N ILE A 578 12.71 19.08 17.67
CA ILE A 578 11.42 19.25 18.35
C ILE A 578 10.33 19.69 17.36
N TYR A 579 10.65 20.68 16.52
CA TYR A 579 9.69 21.24 15.57
C TYR A 579 9.60 20.42 14.28
N ASP A 580 10.60 19.60 13.98
CA ASP A 580 10.59 18.66 12.87
C ASP A 580 9.65 17.48 13.18
N ALA A 581 8.35 17.74 13.03
CA ALA A 581 7.30 16.76 13.25
C ALA A 581 7.52 15.54 12.33
N ARG A 582 8.00 14.43 12.92
CA ARG A 582 8.15 13.11 12.29
C ARG A 582 6.91 12.66 11.50
N GLU A 583 5.74 13.22 11.80
CA GLU A 583 4.46 12.87 11.18
C GLU A 583 4.28 13.41 9.75
N MET A 584 4.99 14.46 9.30
CA MET A 584 4.92 14.88 7.88
C MET A 584 5.35 13.75 6.94
N ALA A 585 6.31 12.93 7.36
CA ALA A 585 6.74 11.72 6.64
C ALA A 585 5.67 10.60 6.70
N GLN A 586 4.81 10.57 7.73
CA GLN A 586 3.73 9.59 7.88
C GLN A 586 2.47 9.96 7.09
N ARG A 587 2.21 11.25 6.83
CA ARG A 587 1.04 11.72 6.05
C ARG A 587 1.10 11.43 4.55
N GLY A 588 1.97 10.51 4.12
CA GLY A 588 2.00 10.04 2.74
C GLY A 588 2.50 11.05 1.71
N TYR A 589 3.15 12.14 2.13
CA TYR A 589 4.01 12.92 1.22
C TYR A 589 5.19 12.01 0.84
N GLN A 590 5.00 11.24 -0.23
CA GLN A 590 5.88 10.11 -0.59
C GLN A 590 7.30 10.51 -1.01
N GLU A 591 7.59 11.81 -1.05
CA GLU A 591 8.90 12.39 -1.39
C GLU A 591 9.28 13.48 -0.36
N GLY A 592 9.07 13.16 0.93
CA GLY A 592 9.29 14.10 2.03
C GLY A 592 10.74 14.59 2.16
N ALA A 593 10.87 15.76 2.78
CA ALA A 593 12.16 16.34 3.16
C ALA A 593 12.95 15.36 4.04
N VAL A 594 14.20 15.12 3.67
CA VAL A 594 15.09 14.22 4.40
C VAL A 594 15.73 15.00 5.55
N ASN A 595 15.55 14.54 6.78
CA ASN A 595 16.27 15.14 7.91
C ASN A 595 17.77 14.84 7.79
N LEU A 596 18.53 15.78 7.25
CA LEU A 596 19.97 15.64 7.05
C LEU A 596 20.72 15.51 8.39
N MET A 597 20.21 16.08 9.49
CA MET A 597 20.85 15.95 10.82
C MET A 597 20.75 14.51 11.33
N GLU A 598 19.59 13.88 11.18
CA GLU A 598 19.37 12.47 11.55
C GLU A 598 20.29 11.56 10.74
N LEU A 599 20.42 11.81 9.43
CA LEU A 599 21.34 11.07 8.57
C LEU A 599 22.79 11.23 8.99
N LEU A 600 23.25 12.45 9.24
CA LEU A 600 24.61 12.71 9.71
C LEU A 600 24.88 12.03 11.06
N GLY A 601 23.90 11.99 11.97
CA GLY A 601 23.99 11.25 13.23
C GLY A 601 24.18 9.75 13.03
N SER A 602 23.56 9.18 11.98
CA SER A 602 23.65 7.74 11.69
C SER A 602 25.00 7.27 11.10
N LEU A 603 25.82 8.20 10.58
CA LEU A 603 27.09 7.88 9.91
C LEU A 603 28.23 7.45 10.84
N ARG A 604 28.06 7.55 12.17
CA ARG A 604 29.10 7.25 13.18
C ARG A 604 30.45 7.93 12.85
N LEU A 605 30.39 9.22 12.51
CA LEU A 605 31.56 10.03 12.19
C LEU A 605 32.53 10.09 13.37
N THR A 606 33.82 10.12 13.08
CA THR A 606 34.85 10.46 14.08
C THR A 606 34.72 11.93 14.51
N ASP A 607 35.36 12.31 15.61
CA ASP A 607 35.36 13.71 16.07
C ASP A 607 35.97 14.66 15.03
N ALA A 608 36.97 14.19 14.27
CA ALA A 608 37.61 14.98 13.22
C ALA A 608 36.67 15.20 12.03
N GLU A 609 35.94 14.17 11.62
CA GLU A 609 34.94 14.25 10.55
C GLU A 609 33.74 15.09 10.97
N THR A 610 33.27 14.95 12.22
CA THR A 610 32.21 15.79 12.78
C THR A 610 32.63 17.27 12.73
N ARG A 611 33.85 17.59 13.17
CA ARG A 611 34.39 18.96 13.07
C ARG A 611 34.50 19.48 11.64
N SER A 612 34.70 18.61 10.65
CA SER A 612 34.80 19.03 9.24
C SER A 612 33.47 19.57 8.69
N ILE A 613 32.34 19.11 9.23
CA ILE A 613 31.00 19.51 8.79
C ILE A 613 30.35 20.59 9.68
N ASP A 614 30.93 20.93 10.83
CA ASP A 614 30.34 21.87 11.82
C ASP A 614 29.86 23.19 11.19
N ALA A 615 30.66 23.78 10.29
CA ALA A 615 30.30 25.04 9.63
C ALA A 615 29.10 24.90 8.68
N ALA A 616 29.04 23.80 7.91
CA ALA A 616 27.91 23.51 7.02
C ALA A 616 26.66 23.16 7.84
N LEU A 617 26.83 22.41 8.94
CA LEU A 617 25.74 22.00 9.83
C LEU A 617 25.12 23.21 10.53
N LEU A 618 25.94 24.10 11.09
CA LEU A 618 25.47 25.31 11.73
C LEU A 618 24.64 26.19 10.76
N LYS A 619 25.16 26.38 9.54
CA LYS A 619 24.47 27.13 8.49
C LYS A 619 23.13 26.50 8.11
N TYR A 620 23.09 25.17 7.97
CA TYR A 620 21.87 24.43 7.67
C TYR A 620 20.85 24.57 8.81
N GLU A 621 21.26 24.36 10.06
CA GLU A 621 20.40 24.48 11.25
C GLU A 621 19.83 25.91 11.40
N GLU A 622 20.62 26.95 11.12
CA GLU A 622 20.16 28.35 11.13
C GLU A 622 19.05 28.63 10.13
N GLN A 623 19.13 28.00 8.96
CA GLN A 623 18.13 28.16 7.91
C GLN A 623 16.92 27.25 8.12
N LEU A 624 17.13 26.06 8.70
CA LEU A 624 16.08 25.07 8.93
C LEU A 624 15.15 25.48 10.08
N LEU A 625 15.69 25.95 11.21
CA LEU A 625 14.92 26.29 12.41
C LEU A 625 13.67 27.16 12.13
N PRO A 626 13.77 28.32 11.44
CA PRO A 626 12.60 29.15 11.16
C PRO A 626 11.58 28.45 10.24
N ILE A 627 12.03 27.53 9.37
CA ILE A 627 11.14 26.76 8.49
C ILE A 627 10.34 25.77 9.33
N VAL A 628 11.00 24.91 10.10
CA VAL A 628 10.34 23.86 10.89
C VAL A 628 9.44 24.44 11.98
N LYS A 629 9.85 25.54 12.62
CA LYS A 629 8.99 26.25 13.58
C LYS A 629 7.72 26.79 12.91
N SER A 630 7.84 27.41 11.74
CA SER A 630 6.67 27.88 10.98
C SER A 630 5.80 26.72 10.50
N GLN A 631 6.38 25.57 10.15
CA GLN A 631 5.62 24.36 9.79
C GLN A 631 4.80 23.88 10.99
N HIS A 632 5.44 23.73 12.14
CA HIS A 632 4.80 23.31 13.38
C HIS A 632 3.63 24.24 13.77
N GLU A 633 3.84 25.55 13.75
CA GLU A 633 2.79 26.54 14.03
C GLU A 633 1.64 26.45 13.02
N THR A 634 1.94 26.22 11.74
CA THR A 634 0.92 26.06 10.70
C THR A 634 0.14 24.75 10.87
N MET A 635 0.79 23.65 11.30
CA MET A 635 0.11 22.39 11.62
C MET A 635 -0.84 22.54 12.81
N LEU A 636 -0.44 23.25 13.88
CA LEU A 636 -1.32 23.57 15.00
C LEU A 636 -2.52 24.41 14.55
N ALA A 637 -2.31 25.37 13.63
CA ALA A 637 -3.39 26.16 13.06
C ALA A 637 -4.30 25.32 12.15
N GLN A 638 -3.74 24.37 11.40
CA GLN A 638 -4.51 23.46 10.54
C GLN A 638 -5.39 22.53 11.37
N GLU A 639 -4.87 21.98 12.47
CA GLU A 639 -5.69 21.18 13.39
C GLU A 639 -6.80 22.03 14.03
N GLU A 640 -6.50 23.28 14.40
CA GLU A 640 -7.52 24.24 14.87
C GLU A 640 -8.61 24.48 13.83
N ALA A 641 -8.23 24.68 12.56
CA ALA A 641 -9.13 24.86 11.45
C ALA A 641 -9.96 23.60 11.15
N GLN A 642 -9.34 22.42 11.15
CA GLN A 642 -10.02 21.15 10.95
C GLN A 642 -11.09 20.91 12.02
N ILE A 643 -10.76 21.18 13.29
CA ILE A 643 -11.73 21.01 14.36
C ILE A 643 -12.87 22.02 14.21
N LYS A 644 -12.59 23.32 14.00
CA LYS A 644 -13.63 24.34 13.73
C LYS A 644 -14.48 24.03 12.51
N GLY A 645 -13.89 23.38 11.51
CA GLY A 645 -14.53 23.05 10.27
C GLY A 645 -15.28 21.71 10.27
N GLN A 646 -15.15 20.87 11.31
CA GLN A 646 -15.91 19.62 11.37
C GLN A 646 -17.43 19.79 11.32
N PRO A 647 -18.05 20.77 12.02
CA PRO A 647 -19.47 21.05 11.86
C PRO A 647 -19.83 21.46 10.43
N LEU A 648 -18.93 22.16 9.72
CA LEU A 648 -19.09 22.49 8.31
C LEU A 648 -19.04 21.22 7.46
N MET A 649 -18.06 20.33 7.68
CA MET A 649 -17.96 19.04 7.00
C MET A 649 -19.18 18.15 7.23
N ARG A 650 -19.76 18.12 8.44
CA ARG A 650 -21.02 17.42 8.68
C ARG A 650 -22.17 18.00 7.87
N LYS A 651 -22.31 19.34 7.84
CA LYS A 651 -23.32 20.00 7.00
C LYS A 651 -23.12 19.68 5.52
N ILE A 652 -21.88 19.79 5.04
CA ILE A 652 -21.48 19.43 3.68
C ILE A 652 -21.84 17.97 3.39
N GLN A 653 -21.58 17.03 4.29
CA GLN A 653 -21.93 15.62 4.09
C GLN A 653 -23.44 15.37 4.08
N GLN A 654 -24.19 16.07 4.93
CA GLN A 654 -25.65 15.94 5.01
C GLN A 654 -26.35 16.44 3.75
N ASP A 655 -25.89 17.57 3.19
CA ASP A 655 -26.38 18.11 1.92
C ASP A 655 -25.26 18.96 1.27
N PRO A 656 -24.41 18.36 0.42
CA PRO A 656 -23.27 19.05 -0.17
C PRO A 656 -23.69 20.25 -1.03
N GLU A 657 -24.90 20.20 -1.56
CA GLU A 657 -25.40 21.22 -2.49
C GLU A 657 -26.08 22.38 -1.77
N ALA A 658 -26.83 22.12 -0.70
CA ALA A 658 -27.44 23.18 0.09
C ALA A 658 -26.43 23.93 0.97
N ASN A 659 -25.26 23.34 1.21
CA ASN A 659 -24.24 23.87 2.12
C ASN A 659 -22.98 24.38 1.39
N MET A 660 -23.12 24.94 0.19
CA MET A 660 -22.00 25.57 -0.54
C MET A 660 -21.31 26.68 0.29
N ASP A 661 -22.07 27.41 1.11
CA ASP A 661 -21.48 28.41 2.02
C ASP A 661 -20.58 27.76 3.09
N ALA A 662 -20.97 26.57 3.57
CA ALA A 662 -20.14 25.80 4.50
C ALA A 662 -18.88 25.25 3.81
N TRP A 663 -18.98 24.86 2.53
CA TRP A 663 -17.82 24.50 1.72
C TRP A 663 -16.86 25.67 1.55
N ALA A 664 -17.37 26.84 1.13
CA ALA A 664 -16.57 28.05 0.97
C ALA A 664 -15.95 28.51 2.30
N GLU A 665 -16.66 28.33 3.41
CA GLU A 665 -16.11 28.62 4.73
C GLU A 665 -15.02 27.63 5.15
N TRP A 666 -15.21 26.33 4.89
CA TRP A 666 -14.19 25.29 5.10
C TRP A 666 -12.92 25.57 4.28
N GLU A 667 -13.09 25.84 2.99
CA GLU A 667 -12.01 26.18 2.05
C GLU A 667 -11.26 27.42 2.53
N ARG A 668 -11.96 28.49 2.91
CA ARG A 668 -11.37 29.70 3.49
C ARG A 668 -10.56 29.45 4.78
N LEU A 669 -10.93 28.43 5.56
CA LEU A 669 -10.21 28.04 6.77
C LEU A 669 -8.95 27.22 6.46
N MET A 670 -9.01 26.34 5.46
CA MET A 670 -7.99 25.33 5.19
C MET A 670 -6.98 25.75 4.11
N GLU A 671 -7.44 26.35 3.02
CA GLU A 671 -6.62 26.68 1.83
C GLU A 671 -5.37 27.49 2.19
N PRO A 672 -5.42 28.60 2.97
CA PRO A 672 -4.22 29.37 3.29
C PRO A 672 -3.20 28.58 4.13
N LEU A 673 -3.68 27.62 4.93
CA LEU A 673 -2.83 26.79 5.78
C LEU A 673 -2.16 25.69 4.97
N GLU A 674 -2.90 25.09 4.02
CA GLU A 674 -2.39 24.10 3.08
C GLU A 674 -1.35 24.72 2.15
N GLU A 675 -1.65 25.86 1.54
CA GLU A 675 -0.70 26.63 0.72
C GLU A 675 0.57 26.97 1.52
N ARG A 676 0.40 27.42 2.78
CA ARG A 676 1.54 27.77 3.63
C ARG A 676 2.39 26.55 3.97
N LEU A 677 1.78 25.41 4.28
CA LEU A 677 2.50 24.16 4.53
C LEU A 677 3.26 23.69 3.29
N GLN A 678 2.62 23.71 2.11
CA GLN A 678 3.26 23.37 0.85
C GLN A 678 4.47 24.28 0.57
N GLN A 679 4.32 25.60 0.73
CA GLN A 679 5.43 26.57 0.58
C GLN A 679 6.59 26.27 1.53
N LEU A 680 6.30 25.97 2.80
CA LEU A 680 7.34 25.65 3.78
C LEU A 680 8.03 24.33 3.48
N THR A 681 7.28 23.32 3.02
CA THR A 681 7.82 22.04 2.57
C THR A 681 8.74 22.22 1.37
N ARG A 682 8.35 23.01 0.35
CA ARG A 682 9.21 23.38 -0.78
C ARG A 682 10.50 24.06 -0.32
N ARG A 683 10.39 25.06 0.55
CA ARG A 683 11.57 25.77 1.10
C ARG A 683 12.51 24.82 1.85
N ARG A 684 11.96 23.86 2.59
CA ARG A 684 12.76 22.84 3.27
C ARG A 684 13.46 21.92 2.27
N LEU A 685 12.74 21.43 1.26
CA LEU A 685 13.32 20.59 0.21
C LEU A 685 14.45 21.30 -0.55
N GLU A 686 14.27 22.59 -0.87
CA GLU A 686 15.32 23.43 -1.48
C GLU A 686 16.54 23.59 -0.57
N LEU A 687 16.31 23.77 0.74
CA LEU A 687 17.37 23.84 1.73
C LEU A 687 18.13 22.52 1.82
N ASP A 688 17.45 21.38 1.91
CA ASP A 688 18.07 20.06 1.95
C ASP A 688 18.88 19.80 0.66
N LYS A 689 18.28 20.09 -0.50
CA LYS A 689 18.91 19.93 -1.83
C LYS A 689 20.18 20.77 -1.99
N SER A 690 20.18 21.99 -1.46
CA SER A 690 21.34 22.90 -1.52
C SER A 690 22.40 22.58 -0.47
N SER A 691 22.01 22.02 0.68
CA SER A 691 22.93 21.73 1.79
C SER A 691 23.62 20.37 1.68
N LEU A 692 22.97 19.36 1.08
CA LEU A 692 23.57 18.04 0.89
C LEU A 692 24.94 18.08 0.18
N PRO A 693 25.14 18.80 -0.93
CA PRO A 693 26.45 18.94 -1.56
C PRO A 693 27.51 19.59 -0.65
N GLU A 694 27.12 20.51 0.23
CA GLU A 694 28.04 21.15 1.18
C GLU A 694 28.55 20.12 2.21
N PHE A 695 27.68 19.24 2.71
CA PHE A 695 28.08 18.15 3.59
C PHE A 695 28.97 17.12 2.88
N ILE A 696 28.61 16.72 1.66
CA ILE A 696 29.40 15.78 0.85
C ILE A 696 30.80 16.35 0.58
N ALA A 697 30.92 17.65 0.30
CA ALA A 697 32.21 18.30 0.04
C ALA A 697 33.08 18.45 1.30
N ALA A 698 32.47 18.57 2.47
CA ALA A 698 33.16 18.70 3.75
C ALA A 698 33.65 17.35 4.32
N LEU A 699 32.95 16.26 4.01
CA LEU A 699 33.28 14.92 4.49
C LEU A 699 34.41 14.25 3.67
N PRO A 700 35.17 13.31 4.27
CA PRO A 700 36.04 12.43 3.50
C PRO A 700 35.25 11.55 2.51
N PRO A 701 35.89 11.01 1.45
CA PRO A 701 35.18 10.33 0.36
C PRO A 701 34.25 9.18 0.79
N ASP A 702 34.64 8.40 1.80
CA ASP A 702 33.87 7.22 2.25
C ASP A 702 32.60 7.61 3.04
N PRO A 703 32.67 8.41 4.13
CA PRO A 703 31.48 8.98 4.76
C PRO A 703 30.60 9.82 3.82
N ALA A 704 31.19 10.55 2.88
CA ALA A 704 30.45 11.34 1.90
C ALA A 704 29.62 10.46 0.96
N ALA A 705 30.20 9.36 0.46
CA ALA A 705 29.48 8.38 -0.35
C ALA A 705 28.34 7.72 0.45
N ARG A 706 28.61 7.38 1.72
CA ARG A 706 27.60 6.78 2.60
C ARG A 706 26.47 7.75 2.94
N LEU A 707 26.76 9.03 3.18
CA LEU A 707 25.75 10.07 3.40
C LEU A 707 24.81 10.15 2.19
N LYS A 708 25.39 10.21 0.98
CA LYS A 708 24.60 10.27 -0.25
C LYS A 708 23.71 9.04 -0.40
N GLU A 709 24.26 7.85 -0.16
CA GLU A 709 23.50 6.60 -0.24
C GLU A 709 22.32 6.58 0.74
N LEU A 710 22.55 6.93 2.03
CA LEU A 710 21.50 6.98 3.04
C LEU A 710 20.44 8.05 2.72
N HIS A 711 20.86 9.20 2.20
CA HIS A 711 19.97 10.23 1.72
C HIS A 711 19.06 9.72 0.61
N ASP A 712 19.63 9.11 -0.44
CA ASP A 712 18.85 8.60 -1.56
C ASP A 712 17.90 7.47 -1.08
N GLN A 713 18.36 6.58 -0.19
CA GLN A 713 17.52 5.53 0.42
C GLN A 713 16.33 6.10 1.19
N ARG A 714 16.54 7.18 1.96
CA ARG A 714 15.49 7.81 2.75
C ARG A 714 14.52 8.63 1.90
N ARG A 715 15.05 9.33 0.88
CA ARG A 715 14.26 10.17 -0.03
C ARG A 715 13.41 9.36 -1.01
N TYR A 716 13.93 8.22 -1.47
CA TYR A 716 13.26 7.37 -2.46
C TYR A 716 13.01 5.96 -1.90
N PRO A 717 12.11 5.82 -0.91
CA PRO A 717 11.79 4.53 -0.29
C PRO A 717 11.08 3.56 -1.25
N ARG A 718 10.59 4.03 -2.40
CA ARG A 718 10.10 3.15 -3.50
C ARG A 718 11.23 2.61 -4.37
N VAL A 719 12.39 3.25 -4.37
CA VAL A 719 13.53 2.83 -5.17
C VAL A 719 14.34 1.83 -4.37
N PHE A 720 15.01 2.22 -3.28
CA PHE A 720 16.09 1.40 -2.72
C PHE A 720 15.68 0.11 -1.98
N PRO A 721 14.57 0.04 -1.22
CA PRO A 721 14.10 -1.21 -0.63
C PRO A 721 13.78 -2.25 -1.71
N ASP A 722 14.71 -3.20 -1.88
CA ASP A 722 14.60 -4.28 -2.85
C ASP A 722 14.74 -5.62 -2.11
N ARG A 723 13.61 -6.19 -1.69
CA ARG A 723 13.58 -7.53 -1.07
C ARG A 723 14.12 -8.61 -2.00
N GLY A 724 14.11 -8.34 -3.31
CA GLY A 724 14.61 -9.22 -4.35
C GLY A 724 16.08 -8.99 -4.70
N ASP A 725 16.83 -8.15 -3.98
CA ASP A 725 18.24 -7.89 -4.26
C ASP A 725 19.05 -9.20 -4.26
N ALA A 726 19.91 -9.39 -5.27
CA ALA A 726 20.77 -10.57 -5.37
C ALA A 726 22.06 -10.44 -4.55
N ARG A 727 22.36 -9.26 -3.99
CA ARG A 727 23.55 -9.00 -3.18
C ARG A 727 23.75 -9.99 -2.04
N THR A 728 22.71 -10.31 -1.29
CA THR A 728 22.81 -11.32 -0.21
C THR A 728 23.19 -12.70 -0.75
N SER A 729 22.70 -13.08 -1.93
CA SER A 729 23.09 -14.34 -2.59
C SER A 729 24.54 -14.31 -3.08
N VAL A 730 24.99 -13.17 -3.61
CA VAL A 730 26.40 -12.97 -4.04
C VAL A 730 27.34 -13.08 -2.83
N GLU A 731 27.05 -12.36 -1.74
CA GLU A 731 27.85 -12.37 -0.52
C GLU A 731 27.91 -13.77 0.11
N SER A 732 26.76 -14.46 0.18
CA SER A 732 26.69 -15.84 0.67
C SER A 732 27.44 -16.82 -0.24
N ALA A 733 27.44 -16.63 -1.56
CA ALA A 733 28.20 -17.45 -2.50
C ALA A 733 29.71 -17.29 -2.30
N LEU A 734 30.22 -16.07 -2.14
CA LEU A 734 31.64 -15.77 -1.93
C LEU A 734 32.21 -16.35 -0.62
N GLN A 735 31.34 -16.62 0.36
CA GLN A 735 31.70 -17.21 1.66
C GLN A 735 31.81 -18.74 1.62
N LEU A 736 31.50 -19.41 0.51
CA LEU A 736 31.60 -20.86 0.41
C LEU A 736 33.07 -21.32 0.57
N PRO A 737 33.36 -22.27 1.48
CA PRO A 737 34.74 -22.66 1.79
C PRO A 737 35.40 -23.51 0.70
N ASP A 738 34.63 -24.14 -0.18
CA ASP A 738 35.08 -25.07 -1.21
C ASP A 738 35.05 -24.47 -2.63
N LEU A 739 35.06 -23.14 -2.75
CA LEU A 739 35.20 -22.48 -4.05
C LEU A 739 36.59 -22.72 -4.64
N SER A 740 36.65 -23.19 -5.88
CA SER A 740 37.89 -23.16 -6.65
C SER A 740 38.34 -21.70 -6.89
N PRO A 741 39.65 -21.44 -7.10
CA PRO A 741 40.13 -20.10 -7.43
C PRO A 741 39.43 -19.49 -8.64
N ALA A 742 39.15 -20.30 -9.67
CA ALA A 742 38.45 -19.86 -10.88
C ALA A 742 36.98 -19.46 -10.61
N GLN A 743 36.27 -20.22 -9.76
CA GLN A 743 34.91 -19.86 -9.34
C GLN A 743 34.93 -18.57 -8.53
N ARG A 744 35.84 -18.43 -7.56
CA ARG A 744 35.97 -17.22 -6.73
C ARG A 744 36.17 -15.96 -7.59
N THR A 745 37.13 -15.97 -8.51
CA THR A 745 37.36 -14.85 -9.43
C THR A 745 36.12 -14.55 -10.29
N THR A 746 35.39 -15.57 -10.72
CA THR A 746 34.15 -15.37 -11.49
C THR A 746 33.03 -14.78 -10.64
N LEU A 747 32.88 -15.21 -9.38
CA LEU A 747 31.90 -14.69 -8.44
C LEU A 747 32.21 -13.24 -8.04
N GLU A 748 33.48 -12.89 -7.82
CA GLU A 748 33.92 -11.51 -7.55
C GLU A 748 33.58 -10.58 -8.72
N ARG A 749 33.75 -11.07 -9.96
CA ARG A 749 33.34 -10.34 -11.15
C ARG A 749 31.81 -10.17 -11.23
N ILE A 750 31.04 -11.23 -10.94
CA ILE A 750 29.57 -11.15 -10.89
C ILE A 750 29.14 -10.13 -9.81
N ALA A 751 29.79 -10.12 -8.65
CA ALA A 751 29.52 -9.17 -7.58
C ALA A 751 29.73 -7.72 -8.04
N ALA A 752 30.90 -7.41 -8.62
CA ALA A 752 31.21 -6.08 -9.11
C ALA A 752 30.26 -5.61 -10.22
N GLU A 753 29.92 -6.49 -11.16
CA GLU A 753 28.95 -6.21 -12.23
C GLU A 753 27.54 -5.97 -11.66
N HIS A 754 27.14 -6.75 -10.66
CA HIS A 754 25.84 -6.61 -10.00
C HIS A 754 25.72 -5.30 -9.21
N ASP A 755 26.70 -4.98 -8.36
CA ASP A 755 26.71 -3.75 -7.57
C ASP A 755 26.66 -2.50 -8.48
N ALA A 756 27.40 -2.51 -9.58
CA ALA A 756 27.40 -1.42 -10.55
C ALA A 756 26.06 -1.31 -11.30
N GLY A 757 25.52 -2.42 -11.81
CA GLY A 757 24.27 -2.43 -12.56
C GLY A 757 23.05 -2.08 -11.71
N HIS A 758 22.96 -2.62 -10.49
CA HIS A 758 21.86 -2.33 -9.56
C HIS A 758 21.86 -0.86 -9.15
N ARG A 759 23.03 -0.31 -8.82
CA ARG A 759 23.18 1.12 -8.51
C ARG A 759 22.81 2.02 -9.69
N ALA A 760 23.20 1.66 -10.91
CA ALA A 760 22.86 2.42 -12.11
C ALA A 760 21.34 2.49 -12.33
N LEU A 761 20.63 1.37 -12.20
CA LEU A 761 19.17 1.33 -12.29
C LEU A 761 18.50 2.16 -11.18
N CYS A 762 19.00 2.08 -9.94
CA CYS A 762 18.51 2.93 -8.84
C CYS A 762 18.73 4.41 -9.13
N GLN A 763 19.89 4.80 -9.66
CA GLN A 763 20.19 6.18 -10.01
C GLN A 763 19.33 6.70 -11.16
N GLU A 764 19.00 5.86 -12.15
CA GLU A 764 18.09 6.25 -13.23
C GLU A 764 16.67 6.48 -12.71
N MET A 765 16.18 5.62 -11.81
CA MET A 765 14.90 5.84 -11.12
C MET A 765 14.90 7.13 -10.31
N VAL A 766 15.97 7.39 -9.54
CA VAL A 766 16.15 8.63 -8.78
C VAL A 766 16.14 9.84 -9.69
N ALA A 767 16.85 9.80 -10.83
CA ALA A 767 16.89 10.90 -11.78
C ALA A 767 15.51 11.18 -12.39
N LEU A 768 14.71 10.15 -12.69
CA LEU A 768 13.33 10.30 -13.15
C LEU A 768 12.44 10.93 -12.08
N LEU A 769 12.49 10.44 -10.84
CA LEU A 769 11.74 11.00 -9.71
C LEU A 769 12.17 12.44 -9.39
N ASP A 770 13.45 12.77 -9.50
CA ASP A 770 13.91 14.15 -9.35
C ASP A 770 13.42 15.07 -10.48
N SER A 771 13.25 14.55 -11.70
CA SER A 771 12.73 15.30 -12.83
C SER A 771 11.21 15.51 -12.76
N LEU A 772 10.51 14.65 -12.02
CA LEU A 772 9.06 14.68 -11.85
C LEU A 772 8.58 15.90 -11.05
N GLY A 773 9.36 16.31 -10.06
CA GLY A 773 8.92 17.33 -9.10
C GLY A 773 7.66 16.89 -8.34
N GLU A 774 6.95 17.87 -7.77
CA GLU A 774 5.67 17.60 -7.13
C GLU A 774 4.63 17.14 -8.16
N SER A 775 3.74 16.23 -7.75
CA SER A 775 2.57 15.88 -8.56
C SER A 775 1.85 17.17 -8.96
N PRO A 776 1.67 17.45 -10.26
CA PRO A 776 0.96 18.63 -10.69
C PRO A 776 -0.47 18.61 -10.14
N ASP A 777 -0.98 19.78 -9.74
CA ASP A 777 -2.37 19.91 -9.36
C ASP A 777 -3.27 19.46 -10.50
N TRP A 778 -4.35 18.74 -10.17
CA TRP A 778 -5.32 18.23 -11.13
C TRP A 778 -6.17 19.36 -11.70
N GLU A 779 -5.55 20.16 -12.57
CA GLU A 779 -6.20 21.26 -13.27
C GLU A 779 -6.08 21.07 -14.80
N PRO A 780 -7.12 21.46 -15.57
CA PRO A 780 -7.13 21.43 -17.03
C PRO A 780 -5.84 21.96 -17.69
N GLN A 781 -5.35 23.10 -17.22
CA GLN A 781 -4.15 23.78 -17.72
C GLN A 781 -2.87 22.96 -17.49
N ASN A 782 -2.86 22.09 -16.48
CA ASN A 782 -1.74 21.26 -16.10
C ASN A 782 -1.78 19.88 -16.77
N ALA A 783 -2.75 19.62 -17.65
CA ALA A 783 -2.92 18.32 -18.32
C ALA A 783 -1.59 17.80 -18.88
N ARG A 784 -0.82 18.63 -19.61
CA ARG A 784 0.49 18.21 -20.14
C ARG A 784 1.51 17.82 -19.05
N ALA A 785 1.53 18.54 -17.92
CA ALA A 785 2.43 18.22 -16.81
C ALA A 785 2.01 16.92 -16.11
N ILE A 786 0.71 16.73 -15.86
CA ILE A 786 0.15 15.49 -15.30
C ILE A 786 0.51 14.29 -16.19
N MET A 787 0.43 14.50 -17.49
CA MET A 787 0.75 13.50 -18.51
C MET A 787 2.23 13.12 -18.52
N GLU A 788 3.13 14.11 -18.46
CA GLU A 788 4.57 13.86 -18.32
C GLU A 788 4.88 13.18 -16.98
N TRP A 789 4.16 13.58 -15.93
CA TRP A 789 4.27 12.97 -14.61
C TRP A 789 3.90 11.48 -14.63
N GLN A 790 2.77 11.13 -15.24
CA GLN A 790 2.33 9.73 -15.39
C GLN A 790 3.34 8.90 -16.19
N ARG A 791 3.84 9.41 -17.33
CA ARG A 791 4.84 8.68 -18.14
C ARG A 791 6.13 8.41 -17.37
N ASN A 792 6.58 9.36 -16.57
CA ASN A 792 7.79 9.17 -15.77
C ASN A 792 7.56 8.18 -14.61
N GLN A 793 6.36 8.14 -14.01
CA GLN A 793 5.99 7.07 -13.06
C GLN A 793 6.01 5.70 -13.72
N GLU A 794 5.41 5.54 -14.91
CA GLU A 794 5.45 4.30 -15.68
C GLU A 794 6.89 3.87 -16.00
N ARG A 795 7.77 4.83 -16.33
CA ARG A 795 9.20 4.54 -16.55
C ARG A 795 9.91 4.07 -15.28
N VAL A 796 9.57 4.63 -14.11
CA VAL A 796 10.10 4.14 -12.83
C VAL A 796 9.66 2.70 -12.58
N GLU A 797 8.39 2.35 -12.85
CA GLU A 797 7.90 0.98 -12.72
C GLU A 797 8.61 0.01 -13.68
N ILE A 798 8.88 0.44 -14.92
CA ILE A 798 9.67 -0.33 -15.88
C ILE A 798 11.09 -0.60 -15.34
N LEU A 799 11.75 0.41 -14.77
CA LEU A 799 13.09 0.25 -14.20
C LEU A 799 13.09 -0.64 -12.95
N GLN A 800 12.03 -0.62 -12.14
CA GLN A 800 11.86 -1.55 -11.02
C GLN A 800 11.76 -2.99 -11.52
N LEU A 801 11.01 -3.23 -12.61
CA LEU A 801 10.94 -4.53 -13.26
C LEU A 801 12.31 -4.95 -13.83
N ASP A 802 12.98 -4.06 -14.56
CA ASP A 802 14.30 -4.35 -15.12
C ASP A 802 15.35 -4.64 -14.03
N ARG A 803 15.24 -4.00 -12.87
CA ARG A 803 16.05 -4.32 -11.69
C ARG A 803 15.74 -5.70 -11.12
N ALA A 804 14.47 -6.06 -10.95
CA ALA A 804 14.10 -7.39 -10.49
C ALA A 804 14.61 -8.49 -11.45
N GLU A 805 14.51 -8.23 -12.75
CA GLU A 805 15.03 -9.10 -13.81
C GLU A 805 16.57 -9.17 -13.80
N PHE A 806 17.25 -8.06 -13.52
CA PHE A 806 18.69 -8.02 -13.34
C PHE A 806 19.12 -8.88 -12.13
N ASN A 807 18.40 -8.78 -11.01
CA ASN A 807 18.66 -9.61 -9.81
C ASN A 807 18.52 -11.11 -10.12
N GLU A 808 17.45 -11.53 -10.80
CA GLU A 808 17.28 -12.95 -11.14
C GLU A 808 18.32 -13.43 -12.18
N THR A 809 18.74 -12.56 -13.09
CA THR A 809 19.85 -12.84 -14.01
C THR A 809 21.17 -13.07 -13.25
N THR A 810 21.47 -12.22 -12.26
CA THR A 810 22.61 -12.42 -11.36
C THR A 810 22.52 -13.77 -10.65
N ARG A 811 21.36 -14.11 -10.07
CA ARG A 811 21.16 -15.41 -9.38
C ARG A 811 21.37 -16.60 -10.30
N ARG A 812 20.88 -16.56 -11.54
CA ARG A 812 21.12 -17.63 -12.53
C ARG A 812 22.60 -17.77 -12.88
N ARG A 813 23.32 -16.67 -13.05
CA ARG A 813 24.77 -16.68 -13.26
C ARG A 813 25.52 -17.29 -12.07
N LEU A 814 25.10 -16.98 -10.84
CA LEU A 814 25.64 -17.62 -9.63
C LEU A 814 25.41 -19.13 -9.66
N ARG A 815 24.18 -19.59 -9.93
CA ARG A 815 23.86 -21.03 -10.03
C ARG A 815 24.71 -21.75 -11.08
N ALA A 816 24.93 -21.11 -12.24
CA ALA A 816 25.74 -21.67 -13.32
C ALA A 816 27.22 -21.85 -12.92
N VAL A 817 27.78 -20.94 -12.12
CA VAL A 817 29.18 -21.00 -11.66
C VAL A 817 29.36 -22.00 -10.50
N LEU A 818 28.39 -22.07 -9.59
CA LEU A 818 28.44 -22.88 -8.38
C LEU A 818 28.07 -24.35 -8.63
N GLY A 819 27.22 -24.64 -9.61
CA GLY A 819 26.57 -25.95 -9.73
C GLY A 819 25.61 -26.22 -8.58
N GLU A 820 24.87 -27.34 -8.67
CA GLU A 820 23.73 -27.64 -7.79
C GLU A 820 24.12 -27.82 -6.30
N PRO A 821 25.16 -28.60 -5.94
CA PRO A 821 25.49 -28.83 -4.53
C PRO A 821 25.94 -27.56 -3.80
N GLN A 822 26.68 -26.67 -4.49
CA GLN A 822 27.14 -25.43 -3.88
C GLN A 822 26.00 -24.39 -3.84
N ALA A 823 25.20 -24.26 -4.91
CA ALA A 823 24.07 -23.33 -4.96
C ALA A 823 23.01 -23.62 -3.90
N ALA A 824 22.76 -24.90 -3.57
CA ALA A 824 21.84 -25.30 -2.51
C ALA A 824 22.22 -24.78 -1.11
N ARG A 825 23.51 -24.44 -0.89
CA ARG A 825 24.01 -23.89 0.38
C ARG A 825 24.01 -22.36 0.42
N VAL A 826 23.68 -21.69 -0.70
CA VAL A 826 23.67 -20.22 -0.79
C VAL A 826 22.27 -19.69 -0.53
N ARG A 827 22.16 -18.72 0.37
CA ARG A 827 20.88 -18.07 0.71
C ARG A 827 20.26 -17.42 -0.55
N GLY A 828 19.01 -17.76 -0.85
CA GLY A 828 18.27 -17.22 -1.99
C GLY A 828 18.53 -17.91 -3.34
N LEU A 829 19.44 -18.88 -3.43
CA LEU A 829 19.70 -19.64 -4.66
C LEU A 829 19.11 -21.06 -4.69
N GLY A 830 18.77 -21.62 -3.52
CA GLY A 830 18.23 -22.96 -3.38
C GLY A 830 16.86 -23.14 -4.06
N VAL A 831 16.63 -24.34 -4.60
CA VAL A 831 15.44 -24.72 -5.40
C VAL A 831 14.11 -24.66 -4.60
N GLY A 832 14.15 -24.35 -3.30
CA GLY A 832 12.97 -24.10 -2.46
C GLY A 832 13.10 -22.92 -1.48
N SER A 833 14.20 -22.15 -1.51
CA SER A 833 14.42 -21.08 -0.52
C SER A 833 13.61 -19.80 -0.76
N GLN A 834 12.88 -19.70 -1.88
CA GLN A 834 11.97 -18.57 -2.11
C GLN A 834 10.70 -18.65 -1.26
N GLU A 835 10.25 -19.85 -0.85
CA GLU A 835 9.09 -19.98 0.05
C GLU A 835 9.39 -19.60 1.50
N THR A 836 10.66 -19.68 1.95
CA THR A 836 11.04 -19.31 3.32
C THR A 836 11.51 -17.87 3.49
N ALA A 837 11.75 -17.13 2.40
CA ALA A 837 12.08 -15.69 2.47
C ALA A 837 10.84 -14.78 2.29
N SER A 838 9.71 -15.37 1.90
CA SER A 838 8.42 -14.69 1.71
C SER A 838 7.47 -14.88 2.91
N ARG A 839 7.86 -15.74 3.86
CA ARG A 839 7.39 -15.78 5.25
C ARG A 839 8.43 -15.05 6.08
#